data_AF-A0A0J0XK30-F1
#
_entry.id   AF-A0A0J0XK30-F1
#
_cell.length_a   1.000
_cell.length_b   1.000
_cell.length_c   1.000
_cell.angle_alpha   90.00
_cell.angle_beta   90.00
_cell.angle_gamma   90.00
#
_symmetry.space_group_name_H-M   'P 1'
#
loop_
_entity.id
_entity.type
_entity.pdbx_description
1 polymer ?
#
loop_
_entity_poly.entity_id
_entity_poly.type
_entity_poly.pdbx_seq_one_letter_code
_entity_poly.pdbx_strand_id
1 'polypeptide(L)'
;MTSGDRLAHPCPWPGCSKAYKRLDHLERHQKSHSGDLNYRCHLCHRQYSRSDVLNRHLVQTHGEKTARAGRPRRAACIACVDERVACDGVPPKICSRCRDTTRQCRYRHLEMEAASPPSPRVSLGGSTGSGGFEFSPLTPAVGLAAQGDASEVAREGDVLGLWPESAWSAELIFTATDQCGFPIPPEEWCGADDGVSGSEERRPIDPGDEGHWGHASSGLPHALASPEPVVAQIADGEKGTMTPSTYGTVQALTQHAHRPLWSAPPNFPSESSFAANVHLFHQHFATWLPLLDPSAQRSSLLFKAMAGIGSVYAREPGLMELVRRDLLFIREHDYRFTHVLSVLQATLLTAIHGAFSASATETQHAETARATLVVSVKRMDLLTGSEEQRRLGWCIYLFDAHMSALFGLPPLYSLTDIDAPLPSTDASFPPILCALLESGAVPPALDDMAFSVLAFSLHRICADVAAARVFGAWEDDEAEYALPVLGYAIHPQALLDQLARHALRVPPTPLSIACAAVAYHAHLRYAAPRFMDDVKMAAGREGPVAAEEARVRLARWMRVQPRRARDVMAHASMLFALMGRFEFYTPPETVWIFDATLCMWAFMEFAPLPEGETLLVPWSLSPALEAWVSSGVGCLAVEGIGRVDACALLNVAAERLNANPWGLAARHRRVLLRLGSETRRRRG
;
A
#
# COMPACT_ATOMS: atom_id res chain seq x y z
N MET A 1 -16.28 -8.94 -61.65
CA MET A 1 -14.96 -9.07 -61.00
C MET A 1 -15.13 -8.71 -59.53
N THR A 2 -15.12 -9.68 -58.62
CA THR A 2 -15.09 -9.43 -57.17
C THR A 2 -13.97 -10.26 -56.56
N SER A 3 -13.04 -9.55 -55.95
CA SER A 3 -11.80 -9.99 -55.31
C SER A 3 -12.01 -11.17 -54.37
N GLY A 4 -11.43 -12.33 -54.73
CA GLY A 4 -11.27 -13.46 -53.85
C GLY A 4 -10.20 -13.18 -52.79
N ASP A 5 -10.63 -12.82 -51.59
CA ASP A 5 -9.76 -12.78 -50.41
C ASP A 5 -9.23 -14.20 -50.14
N ARG A 6 -7.93 -14.41 -50.38
CA ARG A 6 -7.21 -15.59 -49.94
C ARG A 6 -7.21 -15.62 -48.40
N LEU A 7 -7.74 -16.69 -47.81
CA LEU A 7 -7.65 -16.96 -46.37
C LEU A 7 -6.17 -17.13 -46.00
N ALA A 8 -5.62 -16.26 -45.16
CA ALA A 8 -4.18 -16.17 -44.90
C ALA A 8 -3.66 -17.10 -43.78
N HIS A 9 -4.54 -17.67 -42.95
CA HIS A 9 -4.13 -18.40 -41.74
C HIS A 9 -4.79 -19.80 -41.63
N PRO A 10 -4.18 -20.86 -42.22
CA PRO A 10 -4.63 -22.23 -42.06
C PRO A 10 -4.28 -22.80 -40.68
N CYS A 11 -5.10 -23.72 -40.17
CA CYS A 11 -4.84 -24.42 -38.92
C CYS A 11 -3.70 -25.45 -39.07
N PRO A 12 -2.66 -25.42 -38.23
CA PRO A 12 -1.55 -26.37 -38.31
C PRO A 12 -1.84 -27.74 -37.67
N TRP A 13 -3.07 -27.98 -37.15
CA TRP A 13 -3.38 -29.24 -36.44
C TRP A 13 -3.62 -30.39 -37.42
N PRO A 14 -3.02 -31.58 -37.20
CA PRO A 14 -3.20 -32.75 -38.08
C PRO A 14 -4.70 -33.10 -38.25
N GLY A 15 -5.17 -33.12 -39.49
CA GLY A 15 -6.58 -33.42 -39.82
C GLY A 15 -7.55 -32.23 -39.76
N CYS A 16 -7.09 -31.01 -39.46
CA CYS A 16 -7.94 -29.81 -39.49
C CYS A 16 -7.77 -29.01 -40.79
N SER A 17 -8.84 -28.85 -41.56
CA SER A 17 -8.86 -28.12 -42.85
C SER A 17 -9.39 -26.67 -42.74
N LYS A 18 -9.50 -26.12 -41.53
CA LYS A 18 -10.04 -24.75 -41.31
C LYS A 18 -8.96 -23.68 -41.54
N ALA A 19 -9.33 -22.63 -42.26
CA ALA A 19 -8.50 -21.44 -42.46
C ALA A 19 -9.28 -20.16 -42.16
N TYR A 20 -8.58 -19.13 -41.68
CA TYR A 20 -9.18 -17.87 -41.24
C TYR A 20 -8.51 -16.68 -41.91
N LYS A 21 -9.28 -15.59 -42.05
CA LYS A 21 -8.77 -14.31 -42.58
C LYS A 21 -7.87 -13.56 -41.60
N ARG A 22 -8.00 -13.79 -40.28
CA ARG A 22 -7.23 -13.10 -39.24
C ARG A 22 -6.61 -14.10 -38.27
N LEU A 23 -5.42 -13.76 -37.76
CA LEU A 23 -4.66 -14.57 -36.81
C LEU A 23 -5.42 -14.83 -35.51
N ASP A 24 -6.13 -13.83 -34.96
CA ASP A 24 -6.86 -13.96 -33.70
C ASP A 24 -8.02 -15.00 -33.76
N HIS A 25 -8.57 -15.22 -34.96
CA HIS A 25 -9.57 -16.27 -35.18
C HIS A 25 -8.92 -17.66 -35.24
N LEU A 26 -7.71 -17.77 -35.81
CA LEU A 26 -6.94 -19.01 -35.83
C LEU A 26 -6.49 -19.42 -34.41
N GLU A 27 -5.91 -18.51 -33.63
CA GLU A 27 -5.47 -18.77 -32.24
C GLU A 27 -6.63 -19.25 -31.37
N ARG A 28 -7.79 -18.62 -31.53
CA ARG A 28 -9.02 -19.02 -30.84
C ARG A 28 -9.52 -20.39 -31.27
N HIS A 29 -9.36 -20.74 -32.54
CA HIS A 29 -9.69 -22.06 -33.04
C HIS A 29 -8.71 -23.13 -32.54
N GLN A 30 -7.42 -22.84 -32.43
CA GLN A 30 -6.43 -23.80 -31.91
C GLN A 30 -6.77 -24.25 -30.49
N LYS A 31 -7.36 -23.38 -29.66
CA LYS A 31 -7.87 -23.73 -28.32
C LYS A 31 -9.01 -24.76 -28.32
N SER A 32 -9.67 -25.01 -29.46
CA SER A 32 -10.64 -26.10 -29.56
C SER A 32 -9.99 -27.48 -29.71
N HIS A 33 -8.71 -27.54 -30.10
CA HIS A 33 -7.96 -28.79 -30.22
C HIS A 33 -7.27 -29.19 -28.92
N SER A 34 -6.86 -28.22 -28.09
CA SER A 34 -6.22 -28.51 -26.79
C SER A 34 -7.19 -29.00 -25.73
N GLY A 35 -8.51 -28.83 -25.93
CA GLY A 35 -9.51 -29.21 -24.93
C GLY A 35 -9.51 -28.32 -23.68
N ASP A 36 -8.78 -27.20 -23.68
CA ASP A 36 -8.69 -26.29 -22.53
C ASP A 36 -10.02 -25.58 -22.27
N LEU A 37 -10.77 -26.06 -21.29
CA LEU A 37 -12.03 -25.47 -20.84
C LEU A 37 -11.82 -24.61 -19.59
N ASN A 38 -11.16 -23.46 -19.76
CA ASN A 38 -10.76 -22.58 -18.66
C ASN A 38 -11.90 -21.79 -18.00
N TYR A 39 -13.13 -21.86 -18.51
CA TYR A 39 -14.25 -21.05 -18.04
C TYR A 39 -15.40 -21.93 -17.56
N ARG A 40 -15.50 -22.14 -16.24
CA ARG A 40 -16.52 -22.99 -15.61
C ARG A 40 -17.72 -22.16 -15.13
N CYS A 41 -18.93 -22.61 -15.46
CA CYS A 41 -20.15 -22.08 -14.88
C CYS A 41 -20.19 -22.42 -13.39
N HIS A 42 -20.38 -21.43 -12.53
CA HIS A 42 -20.46 -21.66 -11.09
C HIS A 42 -21.81 -22.24 -10.66
N LEU A 43 -22.85 -22.16 -11.50
CA LEU A 43 -24.21 -22.63 -11.21
C LEU A 43 -24.45 -24.08 -11.67
N CYS A 44 -24.05 -24.45 -12.89
CA CYS A 44 -24.24 -25.81 -13.41
C CYS A 44 -22.93 -26.56 -13.70
N HIS A 45 -21.78 -25.96 -13.39
CA HIS A 45 -20.45 -26.57 -13.53
C HIS A 45 -20.01 -26.98 -14.93
N ARG A 46 -20.78 -26.65 -15.98
CA ARG A 46 -20.36 -26.81 -17.38
C ARG A 46 -19.15 -25.93 -17.68
N GLN A 47 -18.20 -26.47 -18.42
CA GLN A 47 -16.98 -25.77 -18.76
C GLN A 47 -16.99 -25.34 -20.24
N TYR A 48 -16.43 -24.17 -20.51
CA TYR A 48 -16.38 -23.52 -21.81
C TYR A 48 -14.94 -23.11 -22.11
N SER A 49 -14.55 -23.16 -23.39
CA SER A 49 -13.21 -22.74 -23.82
C SER A 49 -13.04 -21.21 -23.87
N ARG A 50 -14.14 -20.44 -23.71
CA ARG A 50 -14.14 -18.98 -23.84
C ARG A 50 -15.11 -18.30 -22.86
N SER A 51 -14.71 -17.15 -22.33
CA SER A 51 -15.50 -16.35 -21.39
C SER A 51 -16.79 -15.78 -21.99
N ASP A 52 -16.82 -15.42 -23.27
CA ASP A 52 -18.02 -14.91 -23.92
C ASP A 52 -19.09 -15.99 -24.13
N VAL A 53 -18.66 -17.24 -24.33
CA VAL A 53 -19.56 -18.40 -24.41
C VAL A 53 -20.13 -18.73 -23.03
N LEU A 54 -19.29 -18.69 -21.99
CA LEU A 54 -19.75 -18.80 -20.59
C LEU A 54 -20.76 -17.70 -20.26
N ASN A 55 -20.46 -16.43 -20.54
CA ASN A 55 -21.36 -15.31 -20.27
C ASN A 55 -22.71 -15.47 -20.98
N ARG A 56 -22.71 -15.90 -22.25
CA ARG A 56 -23.96 -16.19 -22.97
C ARG A 56 -24.73 -17.33 -22.32
N HIS A 57 -24.04 -18.38 -21.88
CA HIS A 57 -24.68 -19.49 -21.16
C HIS A 57 -25.27 -19.04 -19.83
N LEU A 58 -24.57 -18.22 -19.03
CA LEU A 58 -25.06 -17.65 -17.77
C LEU A 58 -26.34 -16.84 -18.00
N VAL A 59 -26.37 -15.99 -19.03
CA VAL A 59 -27.57 -15.21 -19.39
C VAL A 59 -28.70 -16.10 -19.89
N GLN A 60 -28.45 -17.01 -20.83
CA GLN A 60 -29.49 -17.79 -21.51
C GLN A 60 -30.03 -18.95 -20.67
N THR A 61 -29.23 -19.50 -19.75
CA THR A 61 -29.56 -20.72 -19.01
C THR A 61 -29.87 -20.43 -17.55
N HIS A 62 -29.25 -19.39 -16.97
CA HIS A 62 -29.39 -19.04 -15.55
C HIS A 62 -29.97 -17.65 -15.32
N GLY A 63 -30.22 -16.87 -16.38
CA GLY A 63 -30.77 -15.51 -16.25
C GLY A 63 -29.83 -14.51 -15.56
N GLU A 64 -28.54 -14.82 -15.42
CA GLU A 64 -27.59 -14.04 -14.62
C GLU A 64 -27.03 -12.84 -15.40
N LYS A 65 -27.08 -11.63 -14.80
CA LYS A 65 -26.54 -10.40 -15.40
C LYS A 65 -25.05 -10.25 -15.07
N THR A 66 -24.16 -10.39 -16.06
CA THR A 66 -22.71 -10.27 -15.85
C THR A 66 -22.18 -8.85 -16.12
N ALA A 67 -21.14 -8.43 -15.38
CA ALA A 67 -20.60 -7.07 -15.32
C ALA A 67 -19.98 -6.51 -16.63
N ARG A 68 -19.90 -7.29 -17.72
CA ARG A 68 -19.47 -6.81 -19.06
C ARG A 68 -20.63 -6.54 -20.02
N ALA A 69 -21.88 -6.73 -19.61
CA ALA A 69 -23.06 -6.29 -20.34
C ALA A 69 -23.47 -4.87 -19.93
N GLY A 70 -22.59 -3.89 -20.16
CA GLY A 70 -22.76 -2.52 -19.65
C GLY A 70 -22.40 -1.39 -20.60
N ARG A 71 -22.24 -1.63 -21.90
CA ARG A 71 -22.51 -0.55 -22.87
C ARG A 71 -23.96 -0.71 -23.31
N PRO A 72 -24.87 0.24 -23.02
CA PRO A 72 -26.15 0.22 -23.69
C PRO A 72 -25.84 0.26 -25.19
N ARG A 73 -26.24 -0.78 -25.93
CA ARG A 73 -26.34 -0.65 -27.38
C ARG A 73 -27.23 0.57 -27.58
N ARG A 74 -26.75 1.60 -28.30
CA ARG A 74 -27.57 2.75 -28.67
C ARG A 74 -28.84 2.19 -29.30
N ALA A 75 -29.94 2.16 -28.54
CA ALA A 75 -31.20 1.64 -29.02
C ALA A 75 -31.78 2.74 -29.89
N ALA A 76 -31.81 2.55 -31.21
CA ALA A 76 -32.51 3.48 -32.08
C ALA A 76 -34.01 3.48 -31.73
N CYS A 77 -34.67 4.63 -31.84
CA CYS A 77 -36.12 4.70 -31.66
C CYS A 77 -36.84 3.94 -32.79
N ILE A 78 -38.08 3.49 -32.54
CA ILE A 78 -38.86 2.67 -33.49
C ILE A 78 -38.95 3.36 -34.85
N ALA A 79 -39.24 4.67 -34.87
CA ALA A 79 -39.33 5.46 -36.11
C ALA A 79 -38.03 5.46 -36.93
N CYS A 80 -36.86 5.58 -36.29
CA CYS A 80 -35.59 5.54 -37.01
C CYS A 80 -35.21 4.12 -37.46
N VAL A 81 -35.63 3.08 -36.73
CA VAL A 81 -35.43 1.67 -37.13
C VAL A 81 -36.25 1.34 -38.37
N ASP A 82 -37.53 1.73 -38.40
CA ASP A 82 -38.42 1.46 -39.53
C ASP A 82 -37.94 2.15 -40.81
N GLU A 83 -37.40 3.35 -40.69
CA GLU A 83 -36.79 4.08 -41.82
C GLU A 83 -35.35 3.65 -42.14
N ARG A 84 -34.76 2.74 -41.36
CA ARG A 84 -33.37 2.27 -41.48
C ARG A 84 -32.33 3.40 -41.48
N VAL A 85 -32.54 4.40 -40.63
CA VAL A 85 -31.67 5.58 -40.50
C VAL A 85 -30.99 5.63 -39.14
N ALA A 86 -29.83 6.30 -39.06
CA ALA A 86 -29.11 6.46 -37.81
C ALA A 86 -29.92 7.29 -36.80
N CYS A 87 -29.92 6.84 -35.54
CA CYS A 87 -30.59 7.52 -34.43
C CYS A 87 -29.56 8.00 -33.43
N ASP A 88 -29.61 9.28 -33.10
CA ASP A 88 -28.75 9.95 -32.12
C ASP A 88 -29.39 10.06 -30.72
N GLY A 89 -30.69 9.77 -30.60
CA GLY A 89 -31.42 9.89 -29.34
C GLY A 89 -31.04 8.83 -28.31
N VAL A 90 -30.87 9.27 -27.06
CA VAL A 90 -30.67 8.43 -25.88
C VAL A 90 -31.87 8.62 -24.95
N PRO A 91 -32.61 7.55 -24.57
CA PRO A 91 -33.72 7.68 -23.64
C PRO A 91 -33.27 8.35 -22.32
N PRO A 92 -34.05 9.29 -21.75
CA PRO A 92 -35.44 9.66 -22.08
C PRO A 92 -35.57 10.77 -23.15
N LYS A 93 -34.48 11.19 -23.81
CA LYS A 93 -34.49 12.31 -24.75
C LYS A 93 -34.99 11.88 -26.15
N ILE A 94 -35.83 12.70 -26.77
CA ILE A 94 -36.27 12.57 -28.17
C ILE A 94 -35.08 12.79 -29.10
N CYS A 95 -34.89 11.91 -30.09
CA CYS A 95 -33.84 12.07 -31.11
C CYS A 95 -34.08 13.31 -31.99
N SER A 96 -33.01 13.91 -32.51
CA SER A 96 -33.09 15.17 -33.25
C SER A 96 -34.04 15.08 -34.45
N ARG A 97 -33.96 13.94 -35.16
CA ARG A 97 -34.82 13.68 -36.33
C ARG A 97 -36.31 13.57 -36.00
N CYS A 98 -36.68 12.94 -34.87
CA CYS A 98 -38.08 12.87 -34.46
C CYS A 98 -38.58 14.18 -33.87
N ARG A 99 -37.68 15.00 -33.30
CA ARG A 99 -38.00 16.36 -32.83
C ARG A 99 -38.44 17.24 -33.99
N ASP A 100 -37.76 17.17 -35.13
CA ASP A 100 -38.00 18.03 -36.28
C ASP A 100 -39.18 17.58 -37.16
N THR A 101 -39.66 16.35 -36.99
CA THR A 101 -40.68 15.75 -37.87
C THR A 101 -42.05 15.57 -37.22
N THR A 102 -42.30 16.11 -36.01
CA THR A 102 -43.54 15.93 -35.20
C THR A 102 -43.95 14.47 -34.94
N ARG A 103 -43.05 13.52 -35.19
CA ARG A 103 -43.30 12.09 -35.02
C ARG A 103 -43.01 11.65 -33.60
N GLN A 104 -43.78 10.67 -33.12
CA GLN A 104 -43.64 10.19 -31.76
C GLN A 104 -42.40 9.29 -31.62
N CYS A 105 -41.37 9.79 -30.95
CA CYS A 105 -40.14 9.04 -30.68
C CYS A 105 -40.35 8.07 -29.51
N ARG A 106 -40.44 6.77 -29.81
CA ARG A 106 -40.64 5.71 -28.80
C ARG A 106 -39.54 4.65 -28.85
N TYR A 107 -39.23 4.07 -27.69
CA TYR A 107 -38.20 3.04 -27.54
C TYR A 107 -38.82 1.74 -27.04
N ARG A 108 -38.57 0.65 -27.77
CA ARG A 108 -39.24 -0.65 -27.58
C ARG A 108 -39.04 -1.27 -26.19
N HIS A 109 -37.90 -1.01 -25.53
CA HIS A 109 -37.60 -1.57 -24.21
C HIS A 109 -38.36 -0.89 -23.07
N LEU A 110 -38.74 0.39 -23.22
CA LEU A 110 -39.50 1.13 -22.22
C LEU A 110 -41.00 0.78 -22.24
N GLU A 111 -41.53 0.36 -23.39
CA GLU A 111 -42.93 -0.11 -23.48
C GLU A 111 -43.13 -1.49 -22.82
N MET A 112 -42.08 -2.31 -22.68
CA MET A 112 -42.15 -3.62 -22.05
C MET A 112 -42.09 -3.54 -20.50
N GLU A 113 -41.36 -2.58 -19.94
CA GLU A 113 -41.25 -2.40 -18.48
C GLU A 113 -42.54 -1.83 -17.85
N ALA A 114 -43.33 -1.06 -18.62
CA ALA A 114 -44.61 -0.51 -18.16
C ALA A 114 -45.76 -1.56 -18.11
N ALA A 115 -45.58 -2.75 -18.70
CA ALA A 115 -46.63 -3.75 -18.88
C ALA A 115 -46.64 -4.91 -17.86
N SER A 116 -45.78 -4.88 -16.83
CA SER A 116 -45.67 -5.97 -15.84
C SER A 116 -46.45 -5.69 -14.55
N PRO A 117 -47.46 -6.50 -14.16
CA PRO A 117 -48.12 -6.36 -12.85
C PRO A 117 -47.26 -6.93 -11.71
N PRO A 118 -47.33 -6.39 -10.48
CA PRO A 118 -46.56 -6.91 -9.35
C PRO A 118 -47.18 -8.19 -8.77
N SER A 119 -46.36 -9.21 -8.54
CA SER A 119 -46.73 -10.48 -7.90
C SER A 119 -46.94 -10.32 -6.38
N PRO A 120 -47.92 -11.01 -5.76
CA PRO A 120 -48.15 -10.91 -4.31
C PRO A 120 -47.14 -11.73 -3.51
N ARG A 121 -46.56 -11.13 -2.47
CA ARG A 121 -45.79 -11.85 -1.45
C ARG A 121 -46.74 -12.45 -0.41
N VAL A 122 -46.59 -13.75 -0.16
CA VAL A 122 -47.23 -14.48 0.94
C VAL A 122 -46.64 -14.01 2.26
N SER A 123 -47.50 -13.51 3.15
CA SER A 123 -47.18 -13.17 4.54
C SER A 123 -47.69 -14.29 5.44
N LEU A 124 -46.80 -14.97 6.16
CA LEU A 124 -47.16 -15.71 7.36
C LEU A 124 -46.97 -14.76 8.56
N GLY A 125 -48.08 -14.47 9.23
CA GLY A 125 -48.15 -13.59 10.38
C GLY A 125 -47.82 -14.30 11.70
N GLY A 126 -47.37 -13.48 12.65
CA GLY A 126 -47.21 -13.80 14.07
C GLY A 126 -46.92 -12.51 14.84
N SER A 127 -47.99 -11.82 15.24
CA SER A 127 -48.06 -10.65 16.15
C SER A 127 -47.50 -10.96 17.56
N THR A 128 -47.05 -10.03 18.42
CA THR A 128 -47.70 -8.77 18.90
C THR A 128 -46.73 -7.83 19.66
N GLY A 129 -46.99 -6.51 19.58
CA GLY A 129 -46.80 -5.48 20.64
C GLY A 129 -45.45 -4.74 20.63
N SER A 130 -45.26 -3.50 20.17
CA SER A 130 -45.95 -2.19 20.36
C SER A 130 -44.95 -1.18 20.96
N GLY A 131 -44.72 -0.06 20.27
CA GLY A 131 -43.99 1.12 20.78
C GLY A 131 -43.03 1.71 19.75
N GLY A 132 -43.55 2.55 18.86
CA GLY A 132 -42.79 3.13 17.74
C GLY A 132 -41.99 4.38 18.09
N PHE A 133 -40.92 4.58 17.33
CA PHE A 133 -40.39 5.88 16.89
C PHE A 133 -39.64 5.64 15.57
N GLU A 134 -40.17 6.17 14.46
CA GLU A 134 -39.55 6.13 13.13
C GLU A 134 -38.59 7.33 12.97
N PHE A 135 -37.39 7.06 12.46
CA PHE A 135 -36.56 8.07 11.79
C PHE A 135 -36.22 7.56 10.38
N SER A 136 -36.60 8.35 9.38
CA SER A 136 -36.19 8.19 7.98
C SER A 136 -34.76 8.67 7.77
N PRO A 137 -33.93 7.99 6.94
CA PRO A 137 -32.63 8.49 6.53
C PRO A 137 -32.78 9.53 5.41
N LEU A 138 -32.33 10.76 5.67
CA LEU A 138 -32.22 11.84 4.71
C LEU A 138 -30.96 11.67 3.84
N THR A 139 -31.17 11.59 2.53
CA THR A 139 -30.16 11.83 1.49
C THR A 139 -29.90 13.33 1.32
N PRO A 140 -28.65 13.81 1.17
CA PRO A 140 -28.42 15.14 0.65
C PRO A 140 -28.28 15.10 -0.88
N ALA A 141 -29.29 15.65 -1.55
CA ALA A 141 -29.17 16.12 -2.92
C ALA A 141 -28.50 17.51 -2.91
N VAL A 142 -27.41 17.67 -3.66
CA VAL A 142 -26.88 19.00 -4.00
C VAL A 142 -27.02 19.16 -5.51
N GLY A 143 -27.99 19.97 -5.91
CA GLY A 143 -28.13 20.49 -7.27
C GLY A 143 -27.23 21.70 -7.46
N LEU A 144 -26.38 21.67 -8.48
CA LEU A 144 -25.66 22.84 -8.97
C LEU A 144 -26.32 23.30 -10.26
N ALA A 145 -26.85 24.52 -10.22
CA ALA A 145 -27.30 25.27 -11.38
C ALA A 145 -26.08 25.87 -12.10
N ALA A 146 -26.01 25.66 -13.41
CA ALA A 146 -25.03 26.26 -14.30
C ALA A 146 -25.65 27.47 -15.02
N GLN A 147 -24.93 28.59 -15.03
CA GLN A 147 -25.09 29.68 -16.01
C GLN A 147 -23.72 30.34 -16.24
N GLY A 148 -23.37 30.61 -17.50
CA GLY A 148 -22.29 31.53 -17.87
C GLY A 148 -21.34 31.07 -18.96
N ASP A 149 -21.80 31.22 -20.21
CA ASP A 149 -21.11 31.46 -21.49
C ASP A 149 -19.69 30.97 -21.80
N ALA A 150 -19.62 30.31 -22.97
CA ALA A 150 -18.42 30.02 -23.72
C ALA A 150 -18.32 30.93 -24.96
N SER A 151 -17.18 31.60 -25.13
CA SER A 151 -16.67 31.96 -26.46
C SER A 151 -15.19 32.34 -26.39
N GLU A 152 -14.29 31.47 -26.84
CA GLU A 152 -13.33 31.84 -27.89
C GLU A 152 -12.59 30.62 -28.45
N VAL A 153 -12.30 30.74 -29.74
CA VAL A 153 -11.86 29.72 -30.70
C VAL A 153 -10.35 29.81 -30.87
N ALA A 154 -9.62 28.69 -30.77
CA ALA A 154 -8.31 28.54 -31.42
C ALA A 154 -7.94 27.07 -31.68
N ARG A 155 -8.23 26.66 -32.92
CA ARG A 155 -7.46 25.85 -33.88
C ARG A 155 -6.70 24.58 -33.45
N GLU A 156 -7.08 23.52 -34.18
CA GLU A 156 -6.47 22.21 -34.36
C GLU A 156 -4.97 22.24 -34.69
N GLY A 157 -4.21 21.44 -33.93
CA GLY A 157 -2.87 20.95 -34.22
C GLY A 157 -2.50 19.92 -33.16
N ASP A 158 -2.17 18.70 -33.57
CA ASP A 158 -1.66 17.57 -32.78
C ASP A 158 -2.67 16.70 -32.02
N VAL A 159 -3.33 15.82 -32.78
CA VAL A 159 -3.95 14.58 -32.29
C VAL A 159 -2.91 13.46 -32.27
N LEU A 160 -2.13 13.36 -31.19
CA LEU A 160 -1.48 12.12 -30.74
C LEU A 160 -1.29 12.18 -29.22
N GLY A 161 -2.03 11.35 -28.47
CA GLY A 161 -1.77 11.10 -27.05
C GLY A 161 -2.96 11.33 -26.12
N LEU A 162 -3.90 10.38 -26.07
CA LEU A 162 -4.86 10.27 -24.97
C LEU A 162 -4.72 8.89 -24.32
N TRP A 163 -3.81 8.82 -23.36
CA TRP A 163 -3.86 7.89 -22.22
C TRP A 163 -3.89 8.76 -20.96
N PRO A 164 -4.74 8.46 -19.96
CA PRO A 164 -5.06 9.40 -18.88
C PRO A 164 -3.91 9.54 -17.86
N GLU A 165 -3.76 10.75 -17.31
CA GLU A 165 -2.81 11.22 -16.29
C GLU A 165 -2.99 10.57 -14.89
N SER A 166 -3.26 9.27 -14.82
CA SER A 166 -3.48 8.54 -13.55
C SER A 166 -2.53 7.34 -13.37
N ALA A 167 -1.30 7.43 -13.88
CA ALA A 167 -0.21 6.51 -13.54
C ALA A 167 0.55 7.01 -12.30
N TRP A 168 -0.17 7.21 -11.19
CA TRP A 168 0.43 7.62 -9.92
C TRP A 168 0.51 6.41 -9.00
N SER A 169 1.74 5.89 -8.79
CA SER A 169 2.31 5.64 -7.45
C SER A 169 3.48 4.63 -7.41
N ALA A 170 3.76 3.86 -8.47
CA ALA A 170 4.89 2.90 -8.46
C ALA A 170 6.17 3.41 -9.16
N GLU A 171 6.05 4.21 -10.23
CA GLU A 171 7.24 4.75 -10.94
C GLU A 171 7.85 5.99 -10.26
N LEU A 172 7.10 6.71 -9.41
CA LEU A 172 7.52 8.00 -8.82
C LEU A 172 8.07 7.93 -7.37
N ILE A 173 8.28 6.72 -6.84
CA ILE A 173 9.02 6.55 -5.56
C ILE A 173 10.55 6.44 -5.82
N PHE A 174 10.98 6.19 -7.07
CA PHE A 174 12.38 5.82 -7.34
C PHE A 174 13.04 6.37 -8.62
N THR A 175 12.40 7.18 -9.48
CA THR A 175 13.11 7.79 -10.61
C THR A 175 13.93 9.01 -10.20
N ALA A 176 15.01 8.80 -9.44
CA ALA A 176 16.24 9.54 -9.69
C ALA A 176 17.03 8.69 -10.68
N THR A 177 16.87 8.98 -11.97
CA THR A 177 17.75 8.49 -13.03
C THR A 177 19.20 8.79 -12.64
N ASP A 178 20.00 7.75 -12.44
CA ASP A 178 21.45 7.88 -12.52
C ASP A 178 21.75 8.27 -13.97
N GLN A 179 22.23 9.49 -14.18
CA GLN A 179 22.59 10.00 -15.50
C GLN A 179 23.90 9.35 -15.96
N CYS A 180 23.91 8.05 -16.24
CA CYS A 180 24.97 7.36 -16.96
C CYS A 180 24.35 6.09 -17.58
N GLY A 181 23.88 6.19 -18.83
CA GLY A 181 23.34 5.04 -19.55
C GLY A 181 24.43 4.03 -19.90
N PHE A 182 24.58 2.98 -19.09
CA PHE A 182 25.17 1.69 -19.45
C PHE A 182 24.55 0.56 -18.60
N PRO A 183 24.38 -0.66 -19.15
CA PRO A 183 23.79 -1.78 -18.41
C PRO A 183 24.76 -2.30 -17.34
N ILE A 184 24.31 -2.39 -16.09
CA ILE A 184 25.05 -3.02 -14.98
C ILE A 184 24.78 -4.53 -15.02
N PRO A 185 25.80 -5.40 -15.12
CA PRO A 185 25.64 -6.85 -15.07
C PRO A 185 25.36 -7.35 -13.65
N PRO A 186 24.76 -8.54 -13.47
CA PRO A 186 24.28 -9.04 -12.20
C PRO A 186 25.40 -9.71 -11.38
N GLU A 187 26.46 -8.99 -11.03
CA GLU A 187 27.52 -9.48 -10.13
C GLU A 187 28.10 -8.33 -9.31
N GLU A 188 27.40 -7.89 -8.26
CA GLU A 188 27.98 -7.11 -7.17
C GLU A 188 27.12 -7.30 -5.91
N TRP A 189 27.27 -8.48 -5.30
CA TRP A 189 26.97 -8.70 -3.89
C TRP A 189 28.31 -8.78 -3.17
N CYS A 190 28.52 -7.82 -2.27
CA CYS A 190 29.53 -7.72 -1.20
C CYS A 190 30.22 -6.36 -1.25
N GLY A 191 29.86 -5.50 -0.29
CA GLY A 191 30.74 -4.40 0.11
C GLY A 191 31.97 -5.00 0.78
N ALA A 192 33.14 -4.75 0.19
CA ALA A 192 34.42 -4.84 0.87
C ALA A 192 35.06 -3.46 0.79
N ASP A 193 35.43 -2.94 1.95
CA ASP A 193 36.05 -1.64 2.15
C ASP A 193 37.39 -1.51 1.40
N ASP A 194 37.57 -0.41 0.68
CA ASP A 194 38.86 0.02 0.13
C ASP A 194 39.78 0.50 1.26
N GLY A 195 40.82 -0.29 1.55
CA GLY A 195 41.95 0.09 2.39
C GLY A 195 43.27 -0.24 1.69
N VAL A 196 43.95 0.80 1.19
CA VAL A 196 45.22 0.74 0.44
C VAL A 196 46.41 0.34 1.33
N SER A 197 47.23 -0.62 0.85
CA SER A 197 48.71 -0.57 0.72
C SER A 197 49.40 -1.92 1.00
N GLY A 198 50.35 -2.29 0.14
CA GLY A 198 51.33 -3.36 0.42
C GLY A 198 51.63 -4.26 -0.78
N SER A 199 52.83 -4.09 -1.33
CA SER A 199 53.43 -4.69 -2.53
C SER A 199 53.91 -6.14 -2.37
N GLU A 200 54.33 -6.71 -3.52
CA GLU A 200 55.19 -7.91 -3.72
C GLU A 200 54.45 -9.25 -3.90
N GLU A 201 54.79 -10.18 -4.81
CA GLU A 201 55.57 -10.23 -6.05
C GLU A 201 55.32 -11.61 -6.70
N ARG A 202 55.23 -11.67 -8.05
CA ARG A 202 55.65 -12.76 -8.99
C ARG A 202 54.99 -14.16 -8.88
N ARG A 203 54.15 -14.57 -9.86
CA ARG A 203 54.44 -15.26 -11.17
C ARG A 203 54.83 -16.77 -11.06
N PRO A 204 54.66 -17.61 -12.11
CA PRO A 204 53.56 -17.78 -13.07
C PRO A 204 53.22 -19.29 -13.36
N ILE A 205 52.24 -19.46 -14.25
CA ILE A 205 51.63 -20.63 -14.90
C ILE A 205 52.59 -21.74 -15.39
N ASP A 206 52.14 -23.01 -15.39
CA ASP A 206 52.33 -23.92 -16.54
C ASP A 206 51.17 -24.94 -16.67
N PRO A 207 50.67 -25.26 -17.88
CA PRO A 207 49.62 -26.23 -18.17
C PRO A 207 50.16 -27.53 -18.78
N GLY A 208 49.44 -28.64 -18.64
CA GLY A 208 49.70 -29.81 -19.48
C GLY A 208 49.22 -31.15 -18.94
N ASP A 209 48.32 -31.74 -19.72
CA ASP A 209 48.26 -33.16 -20.08
C ASP A 209 47.49 -34.20 -19.24
N GLU A 210 46.37 -34.58 -19.87
CA GLU A 210 46.09 -35.92 -20.42
C GLU A 210 45.35 -36.98 -19.58
N GLY A 211 44.39 -37.62 -20.26
CA GLY A 211 43.81 -38.94 -19.95
C GLY A 211 42.28 -38.93 -19.80
N HIS A 212 41.49 -39.08 -20.86
CA HIS A 212 40.79 -40.33 -21.28
C HIS A 212 40.25 -41.14 -20.08
N TRP A 213 38.96 -41.44 -19.94
CA TRP A 213 38.03 -42.24 -20.77
C TRP A 213 36.59 -41.81 -20.42
N GLY A 214 35.54 -41.82 -21.26
CA GLY A 214 35.08 -42.81 -22.23
C GLY A 214 33.57 -43.01 -22.00
N HIS A 215 32.78 -42.87 -23.05
CA HIS A 215 31.31 -42.91 -23.06
C HIS A 215 30.68 -44.20 -22.48
N ALA A 216 29.56 -44.07 -21.77
CA ALA A 216 28.42 -45.00 -21.89
C ALA A 216 27.12 -44.36 -21.40
N SER A 217 26.16 -44.29 -22.32
CA SER A 217 24.77 -43.90 -22.14
C SER A 217 23.93 -45.00 -21.49
N SER A 218 22.75 -44.58 -21.03
CA SER A 218 21.54 -45.37 -20.79
C SER A 218 21.47 -46.23 -19.52
N GLY A 219 20.77 -45.67 -18.54
CA GLY A 219 20.30 -46.35 -17.34
C GLY A 219 19.53 -45.34 -16.49
N LEU A 220 18.32 -44.97 -16.91
CA LEU A 220 17.34 -44.36 -16.01
C LEU A 220 16.88 -45.43 -15.02
N PRO A 221 16.85 -45.13 -13.71
CA PRO A 221 15.81 -45.71 -12.89
C PRO A 221 15.01 -44.62 -12.16
N HIS A 222 13.71 -44.86 -12.21
CA HIS A 222 12.65 -44.33 -11.34
C HIS A 222 12.19 -42.89 -11.56
N ALA A 223 11.04 -42.84 -12.25
CA ALA A 223 9.94 -41.93 -12.03
C ALA A 223 9.99 -41.27 -10.64
N LEU A 224 10.31 -39.97 -10.66
CA LEU A 224 10.05 -39.07 -9.54
C LEU A 224 8.57 -39.17 -9.20
N ALA A 225 8.31 -39.65 -8.00
CA ALA A 225 7.02 -39.50 -7.34
C ALA A 225 6.55 -38.04 -7.46
N SER A 226 5.24 -37.87 -7.60
CA SER A 226 4.55 -36.60 -7.46
C SER A 226 5.08 -35.82 -6.24
N PRO A 227 5.31 -34.51 -6.30
CA PRO A 227 5.91 -33.76 -5.20
C PRO A 227 4.87 -33.51 -4.10
N GLU A 228 4.58 -34.51 -3.27
CA GLU A 228 4.10 -34.31 -1.90
C GLU A 228 4.97 -35.18 -0.99
N PRO A 229 5.92 -34.55 -0.26
CA PRO A 229 5.79 -34.47 1.20
C PRO A 229 6.31 -33.17 1.86
N VAL A 230 6.92 -32.23 1.14
CA VAL A 230 7.58 -31.05 1.75
C VAL A 230 6.60 -29.94 2.09
N VAL A 231 5.64 -29.62 1.20
CA VAL A 231 4.73 -28.47 1.42
C VAL A 231 3.75 -28.71 2.57
N ALA A 232 3.34 -29.96 2.79
CA ALA A 232 2.50 -30.35 3.94
C ALA A 232 3.23 -30.13 5.28
N GLN A 233 4.53 -30.44 5.36
CA GLN A 233 5.35 -30.21 6.56
C GLN A 233 5.56 -28.73 6.88
N ILE A 234 5.36 -27.82 5.92
CA ILE A 234 5.40 -26.36 6.13
C ILE A 234 4.10 -25.85 6.77
N ALA A 235 2.99 -26.59 6.62
CA ALA A 235 1.70 -26.23 7.18
C ALA A 235 1.50 -26.75 8.61
N ASP A 236 2.21 -27.81 8.99
CA ASP A 236 2.21 -28.35 10.35
C ASP A 236 3.17 -27.54 11.25
N GLY A 237 2.67 -27.06 12.39
CA GLY A 237 3.46 -26.24 13.31
C GLY A 237 4.08 -27.03 14.47
N GLU A 238 5.25 -26.61 14.93
CA GLU A 238 5.88 -27.10 16.18
C GLU A 238 5.59 -26.14 17.35
N LYS A 239 5.59 -26.65 18.59
CA LYS A 239 5.31 -25.81 19.77
C LYS A 239 6.48 -24.86 20.10
N GLY A 240 6.22 -23.56 19.97
CA GLY A 240 6.74 -22.46 20.79
C GLY A 240 8.24 -22.12 20.76
N THR A 241 9.13 -23.07 20.53
CA THR A 241 10.59 -22.90 20.62
C THR A 241 11.29 -23.55 19.45
N MET A 242 12.33 -22.89 18.93
CA MET A 242 13.17 -23.43 17.87
C MET A 242 13.92 -24.66 18.38
N THR A 243 13.78 -25.79 17.69
CA THR A 243 14.50 -27.03 17.98
C THR A 243 15.49 -27.35 16.85
N PRO A 244 16.49 -28.22 17.09
CA PRO A 244 17.38 -28.69 16.03
C PRO A 244 16.65 -29.33 14.85
N SER A 245 15.50 -30.01 15.10
CA SER A 245 14.66 -30.54 14.02
C SER A 245 13.98 -29.42 13.23
N THR A 246 13.47 -28.38 13.90
CA THR A 246 12.92 -27.19 13.23
C THR A 246 13.95 -26.57 12.29
N TYR A 247 15.18 -26.39 12.78
CA TYR A 247 16.28 -25.79 12.02
C TYR A 247 16.66 -26.64 10.80
N GLY A 248 16.74 -27.97 10.96
CA GLY A 248 16.93 -28.90 9.84
C GLY A 248 15.85 -28.79 8.77
N THR A 249 14.58 -28.65 9.15
CA THR A 249 13.46 -28.45 8.22
C THR A 249 13.55 -27.11 7.49
N VAL A 250 13.99 -26.03 8.17
CA VAL A 250 14.24 -24.73 7.53
C VAL A 250 15.33 -24.84 6.45
N GLN A 251 16.41 -25.56 6.73
CA GLN A 251 17.48 -25.80 5.76
C GLN A 251 16.98 -26.62 4.57
N ALA A 252 16.23 -27.70 4.83
CA ALA A 252 15.63 -28.53 3.78
C ALA A 252 14.68 -27.72 2.89
N LEU A 253 13.81 -26.89 3.48
CA LEU A 253 12.92 -26.00 2.73
C LEU A 253 13.71 -25.08 1.78
N THR A 254 14.79 -24.49 2.29
CA THR A 254 15.67 -23.63 1.50
C THR A 254 16.29 -24.37 0.33
N GLN A 255 16.74 -25.61 0.53
CA GLN A 255 17.30 -26.45 -0.54
C GLN A 255 16.26 -26.80 -1.62
N HIS A 256 15.00 -27.05 -1.23
CA HIS A 256 13.92 -27.37 -2.18
C HIS A 256 13.43 -26.16 -2.98
N ALA A 257 13.33 -24.99 -2.34
CA ALA A 257 12.98 -23.74 -3.02
C ALA A 257 14.09 -23.27 -3.98
N HIS A 258 15.30 -23.80 -3.82
CA HIS A 258 16.45 -23.42 -4.60
C HIS A 258 16.49 -24.11 -5.97
N ARG A 259 16.47 -23.33 -7.06
CA ARG A 259 16.63 -23.83 -8.44
C ARG A 259 18.09 -23.70 -8.90
N PRO A 260 18.60 -24.58 -9.79
CA PRO A 260 19.99 -24.53 -10.26
C PRO A 260 20.38 -23.24 -11.03
N LEU A 261 19.40 -22.42 -11.43
CA LEU A 261 19.63 -21.08 -12.01
C LEU A 261 19.86 -19.99 -10.97
N TRP A 262 19.64 -20.27 -9.69
CA TRP A 262 19.88 -19.34 -8.59
C TRP A 262 21.18 -19.76 -7.90
N SER A 263 22.04 -18.83 -7.54
CA SER A 263 23.20 -19.13 -6.70
C SER A 263 22.71 -19.61 -5.33
N ALA A 264 23.19 -20.78 -4.87
CA ALA A 264 22.90 -21.23 -3.51
C ALA A 264 23.38 -20.14 -2.55
N PRO A 265 22.62 -19.80 -1.49
CA PRO A 265 23.11 -18.82 -0.53
C PRO A 265 24.46 -19.33 -0.03
N PRO A 266 25.58 -18.62 -0.29
CA PRO A 266 26.90 -19.18 -0.07
C PRO A 266 27.16 -19.47 1.42
N ASN A 267 26.38 -18.89 2.33
CA ASN A 267 26.43 -19.12 3.77
C ASN A 267 25.01 -19.02 4.37
N PHE A 268 24.26 -20.12 4.47
CA PHE A 268 23.11 -20.15 5.38
C PHE A 268 23.63 -19.95 6.83
N PRO A 269 22.99 -19.13 7.67
CA PRO A 269 23.49 -18.85 9.02
C PRO A 269 23.60 -20.14 9.83
N SER A 270 24.55 -20.22 10.77
CA SER A 270 24.61 -21.35 11.71
C SER A 270 23.36 -21.41 12.58
N GLU A 271 23.10 -22.56 13.23
CA GLU A 271 21.96 -22.72 14.14
C GLU A 271 21.94 -21.65 15.24
N SER A 272 23.12 -21.32 15.80
CA SER A 272 23.26 -20.28 16.82
C SER A 272 22.94 -18.88 16.28
N SER A 273 23.43 -18.53 15.08
CA SER A 273 23.16 -17.23 14.46
C SER A 273 21.70 -17.11 14.06
N PHE A 274 21.10 -18.18 13.53
CA PHE A 274 19.67 -18.21 13.20
C PHE A 274 18.81 -18.05 14.45
N ALA A 275 19.13 -18.74 15.55
CA ALA A 275 18.45 -18.57 16.84
C ALA A 275 18.56 -17.13 17.38
N ALA A 276 19.76 -16.54 17.27
CA ALA A 276 19.99 -15.15 17.66
C ALA A 276 19.14 -14.17 16.85
N ASN A 277 19.01 -14.40 15.53
CA ASN A 277 18.13 -13.60 14.68
C ASN A 277 16.65 -13.74 15.09
N VAL A 278 16.17 -14.95 15.38
CA VAL A 278 14.81 -15.14 15.94
C VAL A 278 14.62 -14.39 17.26
N HIS A 279 15.64 -14.38 18.12
CA HIS A 279 15.60 -13.61 19.37
C HIS A 279 15.51 -12.09 19.12
N LEU A 280 16.32 -11.55 18.20
CA LEU A 280 16.27 -10.13 17.82
C LEU A 280 14.90 -9.71 17.27
N PHE A 281 14.24 -10.60 16.50
CA PHE A 281 12.85 -10.37 16.07
C PHE A 281 11.91 -10.17 17.27
N HIS A 282 11.99 -11.05 18.27
CA HIS A 282 11.15 -10.93 19.46
C HIS A 282 11.48 -9.68 20.29
N GLN A 283 12.77 -9.34 20.38
CA GLN A 283 13.25 -8.21 21.16
C GLN A 283 12.81 -6.86 20.58
N HIS A 284 12.88 -6.71 19.26
CA HIS A 284 12.71 -5.39 18.62
C HIS A 284 11.44 -5.27 17.75
N PHE A 285 10.99 -6.33 17.09
CA PHE A 285 9.92 -6.24 16.09
C PHE A 285 8.56 -6.70 16.63
N ALA A 286 8.52 -7.81 17.36
CA ALA A 286 7.28 -8.44 17.80
C ALA A 286 6.44 -7.56 18.74
N THR A 287 7.07 -6.60 19.42
CA THR A 287 6.41 -5.61 20.29
C THR A 287 5.73 -4.49 19.52
N TRP A 288 6.17 -4.21 18.29
CA TRP A 288 5.55 -3.24 17.40
C TRP A 288 4.39 -3.84 16.60
N LEU A 289 4.58 -5.05 16.07
CA LEU A 289 3.53 -5.76 15.36
C LEU A 289 3.26 -7.08 16.09
N PRO A 290 2.23 -7.15 16.94
CA PRO A 290 1.93 -8.33 17.76
C PRO A 290 1.29 -9.42 16.90
N LEU A 291 2.04 -9.93 15.92
CA LEU A 291 1.61 -10.90 14.92
C LEU A 291 1.43 -12.30 15.50
N LEU A 292 2.23 -12.63 16.51
CA LEU A 292 2.35 -13.98 17.03
C LEU A 292 1.50 -14.16 18.28
N ASP A 293 0.81 -15.30 18.36
CA ASP A 293 0.28 -15.82 19.61
C ASP A 293 1.39 -16.59 20.34
N PRO A 294 1.67 -16.28 21.63
CA PRO A 294 2.63 -17.02 22.44
C PRO A 294 2.31 -18.52 22.56
N SER A 295 1.03 -18.89 22.49
CA SER A 295 0.53 -20.25 22.67
C SER A 295 0.41 -21.05 21.36
N ALA A 296 0.47 -20.38 20.20
CA ALA A 296 0.31 -21.01 18.90
C ALA A 296 1.55 -21.81 18.46
N GLN A 297 1.29 -22.87 17.70
CA GLN A 297 2.33 -23.61 16.99
C GLN A 297 2.87 -22.78 15.83
N ARG A 298 4.17 -22.89 15.55
CA ARG A 298 4.84 -22.12 14.50
C ARG A 298 5.43 -23.06 13.46
N SER A 299 5.24 -22.73 12.19
CA SER A 299 5.87 -23.48 11.10
C SER A 299 7.34 -23.08 10.91
N SER A 300 8.11 -23.97 10.28
CA SER A 300 9.49 -23.67 9.88
C SER A 300 9.59 -22.44 8.97
N LEU A 301 8.62 -22.23 8.07
CA LEU A 301 8.57 -21.02 7.23
C LEU A 301 8.43 -19.75 8.06
N LEU A 302 7.57 -19.77 9.09
CA LEU A 302 7.38 -18.62 9.97
C LEU A 302 8.65 -18.33 10.78
N PHE A 303 9.33 -19.36 11.31
CA PHE A 303 10.63 -19.17 11.98
C PHE A 303 11.67 -18.56 11.05
N LYS A 304 11.72 -18.98 9.79
CA LYS A 304 12.62 -18.39 8.78
C LYS A 304 12.27 -16.93 8.49
N ALA A 305 10.98 -16.59 8.40
CA ALA A 305 10.53 -15.21 8.21
C ALA A 305 10.88 -14.32 9.42
N MET A 306 10.68 -14.83 10.64
CA MET A 306 11.09 -14.16 11.88
C MET A 306 12.60 -13.91 11.91
N ALA A 307 13.40 -14.95 11.64
CA ALA A 307 14.85 -14.83 11.53
C ALA A 307 15.25 -13.84 10.42
N GLY A 308 14.53 -13.80 9.31
CA GLY A 308 14.77 -12.86 8.22
C GLY A 308 14.58 -11.39 8.62
N ILE A 309 13.59 -11.08 9.46
CA ILE A 309 13.45 -9.75 10.06
C ILE A 309 14.55 -9.52 11.11
N GLY A 310 14.82 -10.52 11.94
CA GLY A 310 15.89 -10.48 12.95
C GLY A 310 17.26 -10.18 12.36
N SER A 311 17.55 -10.71 11.18
CA SER A 311 18.81 -10.48 10.47
C SER A 311 18.99 -9.02 10.05
N VAL A 312 17.90 -8.26 9.85
CA VAL A 312 17.96 -6.80 9.65
C VAL A 312 18.59 -6.14 10.88
N TYR A 313 18.12 -6.49 12.08
CA TYR A 313 18.65 -5.97 13.35
C TYR A 313 20.10 -6.44 13.61
N ALA A 314 20.45 -7.65 13.18
CA ALA A 314 21.83 -8.15 13.21
C ALA A 314 22.75 -7.52 12.14
N ARG A 315 22.17 -6.76 11.18
CA ARG A 315 22.88 -6.24 9.99
C ARG A 315 23.49 -7.34 9.13
N GLU A 316 22.83 -8.50 9.11
CA GLU A 316 23.15 -9.67 8.29
C GLU A 316 22.18 -9.75 7.10
N PRO A 317 22.61 -9.43 5.87
CA PRO A 317 21.73 -9.39 4.71
C PRO A 317 21.36 -10.79 4.20
N GLY A 318 20.24 -10.87 3.48
CA GLY A 318 19.95 -11.96 2.54
C GLY A 318 18.99 -13.05 3.03
N LEU A 319 18.68 -13.15 4.33
CA LEU A 319 17.77 -14.20 4.81
C LEU A 319 16.31 -13.96 4.37
N MET A 320 15.86 -12.70 4.30
CA MET A 320 14.51 -12.38 3.83
C MET A 320 14.28 -12.72 2.35
N GLU A 321 15.31 -12.59 1.52
CA GLU A 321 15.25 -12.99 0.11
C GLU A 321 15.02 -14.51 -0.02
N LEU A 322 15.60 -15.32 0.88
CA LEU A 322 15.34 -16.76 0.92
C LEU A 322 13.88 -17.08 1.32
N VAL A 323 13.30 -16.32 2.24
CA VAL A 323 11.88 -16.46 2.62
C VAL A 323 10.99 -16.12 1.43
N ARG A 324 11.30 -15.05 0.70
CA ARG A 324 10.57 -14.66 -0.51
C ARG A 324 10.60 -15.76 -1.58
N ARG A 325 11.75 -16.41 -1.76
CA ARG A 325 11.90 -17.55 -2.68
C ARG A 325 11.05 -18.75 -2.26
N ASP A 326 11.02 -19.08 -0.96
CA ASP A 326 10.16 -20.16 -0.46
C ASP A 326 8.67 -19.85 -0.71
N LEU A 327 8.23 -18.62 -0.46
CA LEU A 327 6.86 -18.19 -0.71
C LEU A 327 6.47 -18.31 -2.19
N LEU A 328 7.39 -17.94 -3.09
CA LEU A 328 7.19 -18.12 -4.53
C LEU A 328 7.12 -19.60 -4.91
N PHE A 329 8.03 -20.42 -4.38
CA PHE A 329 8.04 -21.86 -4.60
C PHE A 329 6.72 -22.50 -4.16
N ILE A 330 6.24 -22.20 -2.95
CA ILE A 330 4.96 -22.71 -2.42
C ILE A 330 3.81 -22.34 -3.35
N ARG A 331 3.75 -21.07 -3.78
CA ARG A 331 2.68 -20.58 -4.66
C ARG A 331 2.69 -21.24 -6.04
N GLU A 332 3.87 -21.53 -6.61
CA GLU A 332 4.00 -22.17 -7.92
C GLU A 332 3.64 -23.66 -7.92
N HIS A 333 3.94 -24.37 -6.82
CA HIS A 333 3.75 -25.82 -6.74
C HIS A 333 2.37 -26.20 -6.22
N ASP A 334 1.84 -25.47 -5.23
CA ASP A 334 0.51 -25.73 -4.71
C ASP A 334 -0.17 -24.47 -4.15
N TYR A 335 -1.09 -23.93 -4.95
CA TYR A 335 -1.86 -22.74 -4.62
C TYR A 335 -2.75 -22.91 -3.36
N ARG A 336 -3.06 -24.13 -2.92
CA ARG A 336 -3.89 -24.38 -1.73
C ARG A 336 -3.24 -23.80 -0.47
N PHE A 337 -1.91 -23.79 -0.41
CA PHE A 337 -1.15 -23.29 0.73
C PHE A 337 -1.04 -21.75 0.77
N THR A 338 -1.46 -21.05 -0.29
CA THR A 338 -1.42 -19.57 -0.33
C THR A 338 -2.33 -18.93 0.74
N HIS A 339 -3.35 -19.65 1.19
CA HIS A 339 -4.31 -19.21 2.19
C HIS A 339 -4.11 -19.92 3.54
N VAL A 340 -2.88 -20.33 3.85
CA VAL A 340 -2.50 -20.85 5.17
C VAL A 340 -1.97 -19.70 6.03
N LEU A 341 -2.32 -19.70 7.31
CA LEU A 341 -2.01 -18.58 8.23
C LEU A 341 -0.51 -18.28 8.31
N SER A 342 0.33 -19.31 8.39
CA SER A 342 1.79 -19.18 8.43
C SER A 342 2.39 -18.59 7.16
N VAL A 343 1.80 -18.90 6.00
CA VAL A 343 2.19 -18.32 4.70
C VAL A 343 1.79 -16.85 4.63
N LEU A 344 0.62 -16.47 5.14
CA LEU A 344 0.20 -15.07 5.21
C LEU A 344 1.02 -14.27 6.21
N GLN A 345 1.35 -14.83 7.38
CA GLN A 345 2.25 -14.24 8.37
C GLN A 345 3.64 -13.99 7.75
N ALA A 346 4.23 -15.00 7.09
CA ALA A 346 5.50 -14.85 6.40
C ALA A 346 5.43 -13.82 5.26
N THR A 347 4.34 -13.82 4.48
CA THR A 347 4.11 -12.83 3.41
C THR A 347 4.03 -11.42 3.96
N LEU A 348 3.37 -11.21 5.10
CA LEU A 348 3.30 -9.91 5.78
C LEU A 348 4.69 -9.44 6.23
N LEU A 349 5.49 -10.31 6.86
CA LEU A 349 6.85 -9.97 7.28
C LEU A 349 7.74 -9.62 6.08
N THR A 350 7.67 -10.39 4.98
CA THR A 350 8.41 -10.07 3.75
C THR A 350 7.93 -8.77 3.11
N ALA A 351 6.64 -8.47 3.13
CA ALA A 351 6.09 -7.22 2.61
C ALA A 351 6.58 -6.01 3.43
N ILE A 352 6.59 -6.12 4.76
CA ILE A 352 7.14 -5.08 5.63
C ILE A 352 8.62 -4.88 5.34
N HIS A 353 9.40 -5.96 5.24
CA HIS A 353 10.81 -5.84 4.88
C HIS A 353 11.01 -5.11 3.55
N GLY A 354 10.32 -5.53 2.50
CA GLY A 354 10.46 -4.93 1.18
C GLY A 354 10.06 -3.46 1.13
N ALA A 355 9.07 -3.04 1.92
CA ALA A 355 8.65 -1.64 2.01
C ALA A 355 9.71 -0.73 2.65
N PHE A 356 10.55 -1.28 3.54
CA PHE A 356 11.54 -0.52 4.33
C PHE A 356 13.00 -0.87 4.02
N SER A 357 13.27 -1.67 2.99
CA SER A 357 14.63 -2.07 2.61
C SER A 357 15.36 -1.05 1.72
N ALA A 358 14.66 -0.02 1.22
CA ALA A 358 15.12 0.91 0.20
C ALA A 358 15.41 0.31 -1.19
N SER A 359 15.06 -0.96 -1.42
CA SER A 359 15.15 -1.60 -2.73
C SER A 359 13.88 -1.34 -3.54
N ALA A 360 14.02 -0.79 -4.75
CA ALA A 360 12.88 -0.53 -5.63
C ALA A 360 12.14 -1.83 -6.01
N THR A 361 12.89 -2.91 -6.28
CA THR A 361 12.32 -4.21 -6.64
C THR A 361 11.57 -4.84 -5.48
N GLU A 362 12.13 -4.79 -4.26
CA GLU A 362 11.47 -5.31 -3.07
C GLU A 362 10.27 -4.45 -2.66
N THR A 363 10.31 -3.13 -2.88
CA THR A 363 9.17 -2.24 -2.64
C THR A 363 8.01 -2.60 -3.57
N GLN A 364 8.27 -2.84 -4.86
CA GLN A 364 7.23 -3.28 -5.80
C GLN A 364 6.62 -4.63 -5.41
N HIS A 365 7.44 -5.56 -4.94
CA HIS A 365 6.94 -6.83 -4.40
C HIS A 365 6.11 -6.63 -3.14
N ALA A 366 6.52 -5.74 -2.24
CA ALA A 366 5.78 -5.40 -1.03
C ALA A 366 4.39 -4.83 -1.35
N GLU A 367 4.27 -3.96 -2.35
CA GLU A 367 2.96 -3.45 -2.79
C GLU A 367 2.06 -4.54 -3.37
N THR A 368 2.63 -5.44 -4.16
CA THR A 368 1.90 -6.61 -4.71
C THR A 368 1.44 -7.53 -3.58
N ALA A 369 2.31 -7.76 -2.58
CA ALA A 369 1.99 -8.55 -1.40
C ALA A 369 0.91 -7.87 -0.54
N ARG A 370 0.97 -6.55 -0.36
CA ARG A 370 -0.04 -5.75 0.35
C ARG A 370 -1.44 -5.98 -0.21
N ALA A 371 -1.60 -5.91 -1.53
CA ALA A 371 -2.88 -6.20 -2.18
C ALA A 371 -3.34 -7.65 -1.96
N THR A 372 -2.42 -8.61 -2.05
CA THR A 372 -2.71 -10.03 -1.83
C THR A 372 -3.14 -10.32 -0.39
N LEU A 373 -2.51 -9.67 0.58
CA LEU A 373 -2.83 -9.79 2.01
C LEU A 373 -4.22 -9.24 2.30
N VAL A 374 -4.55 -8.03 1.81
CA VAL A 374 -5.88 -7.42 1.99
C VAL A 374 -6.98 -8.27 1.37
N VAL A 375 -6.76 -8.85 0.19
CA VAL A 375 -7.70 -9.80 -0.42
C VAL A 375 -7.85 -11.06 0.43
N SER A 376 -6.76 -11.56 1.02
CA SER A 376 -6.77 -12.75 1.88
C SER A 376 -7.55 -12.51 3.17
N VAL A 377 -7.43 -11.33 3.79
CA VAL A 377 -8.22 -10.94 4.96
C VAL A 377 -9.71 -11.09 4.68
N LYS A 378 -10.18 -10.54 3.55
CA LYS A 378 -11.60 -10.60 3.14
C LYS A 378 -12.04 -12.01 2.76
N ARG A 379 -11.22 -12.74 2.00
CA ARG A 379 -11.56 -14.06 1.47
C ARG A 379 -11.61 -15.13 2.57
N MET A 380 -10.78 -15.00 3.59
CA MET A 380 -10.67 -15.97 4.69
C MET A 380 -11.39 -15.51 5.96
N ASP A 381 -12.06 -14.35 5.91
CA ASP A 381 -12.76 -13.75 7.03
C ASP A 381 -11.89 -13.65 8.30
N LEU A 382 -10.65 -13.16 8.13
CA LEU A 382 -9.66 -13.20 9.20
C LEU A 382 -10.07 -12.38 10.43
N LEU A 383 -10.80 -11.28 10.24
CA LEU A 383 -11.17 -10.36 11.32
C LEU A 383 -12.29 -10.87 12.24
N THR A 384 -13.03 -11.90 11.84
CA THR A 384 -14.11 -12.52 12.64
C THR A 384 -13.76 -13.94 13.10
N GLY A 385 -12.62 -14.47 12.65
CA GLY A 385 -12.16 -15.84 12.92
C GLY A 385 -11.63 -16.07 14.34
N SER A 386 -10.75 -17.08 14.46
CA SER A 386 -10.04 -17.37 15.72
C SER A 386 -9.24 -16.16 16.21
N GLU A 387 -8.83 -16.15 17.49
CA GLU A 387 -7.98 -15.07 18.01
C GLU A 387 -6.72 -14.85 17.17
N GLU A 388 -6.06 -15.93 16.74
CA GLU A 388 -4.88 -15.87 15.88
C GLU A 388 -5.19 -15.29 14.49
N GLN A 389 -6.33 -15.66 13.89
CA GLN A 389 -6.80 -15.08 12.63
C GLN A 389 -7.10 -13.59 12.77
N ARG A 390 -7.80 -13.19 13.84
CA ARG A 390 -8.15 -11.80 14.13
C ARG A 390 -6.89 -10.96 14.31
N ARG A 391 -5.93 -11.47 15.06
CA ARG A 391 -4.62 -10.84 15.28
C ARG A 391 -3.88 -10.61 13.96
N LEU A 392 -3.81 -11.61 13.09
CA LEU A 392 -3.23 -11.46 11.75
C LEU A 392 -4.01 -10.43 10.91
N GLY A 393 -5.34 -10.51 10.91
CA GLY A 393 -6.20 -9.58 10.16
C GLY A 393 -5.95 -8.13 10.54
N TRP A 394 -5.88 -7.84 11.85
CA TRP A 394 -5.57 -6.50 12.36
C TRP A 394 -4.12 -6.08 12.09
N CYS A 395 -3.15 -7.00 12.10
CA CYS A 395 -1.78 -6.71 11.68
C CYS A 395 -1.68 -6.34 10.20
N ILE A 396 -2.43 -7.03 9.32
CA ILE A 396 -2.50 -6.70 7.89
C ILE A 396 -3.16 -5.34 7.69
N TYR A 397 -4.25 -5.05 8.41
CA TYR A 397 -4.89 -3.73 8.39
C TYR A 397 -3.92 -2.63 8.82
N LEU A 398 -3.23 -2.81 9.95
CA LEU A 398 -2.26 -1.84 10.43
C LEU A 398 -1.14 -1.65 9.41
N PHE A 399 -0.61 -2.71 8.80
CA PHE A 399 0.37 -2.57 7.73
C PHE A 399 -0.15 -1.73 6.56
N ASP A 400 -1.36 -2.00 6.05
CA ASP A 400 -1.97 -1.21 4.98
C ASP A 400 -2.15 0.27 5.37
N ALA A 401 -2.57 0.53 6.61
CA ALA A 401 -2.75 1.87 7.14
C ALA A 401 -1.42 2.62 7.34
N HIS A 402 -0.37 1.94 7.81
CA HIS A 402 0.98 2.50 7.90
C HIS A 402 1.52 2.84 6.51
N MET A 403 1.33 1.96 5.52
CA MET A 403 1.74 2.24 4.14
C MET A 403 1.06 3.51 3.60
N SER A 404 -0.22 3.68 3.93
CA SER A 404 -0.95 4.90 3.57
C SER A 404 -0.43 6.14 4.31
N ALA A 405 -0.21 6.04 5.62
CA ALA A 405 0.20 7.16 6.46
C ALA A 405 1.65 7.62 6.18
N LEU A 406 2.57 6.70 5.97
CA LEU A 406 4.00 6.99 5.86
C LEU A 406 4.44 7.30 4.42
N PHE A 407 3.94 6.54 3.45
CA PHE A 407 4.37 6.66 2.05
C PHE A 407 3.36 7.37 1.17
N GLY A 408 2.19 7.69 1.72
CA GLY A 408 1.12 8.35 0.98
C GLY A 408 0.41 7.48 -0.04
N LEU A 409 0.50 6.16 0.11
CA LEU A 409 -0.20 5.23 -0.75
C LEU A 409 -1.72 5.23 -0.46
N PRO A 410 -2.57 5.04 -1.46
CA PRO A 410 -3.96 4.70 -1.22
C PRO A 410 -4.03 3.36 -0.44
N PRO A 411 -4.76 3.30 0.67
CA PRO A 411 -5.02 2.04 1.35
C PRO A 411 -6.01 1.23 0.53
N LEU A 412 -5.89 -0.07 0.72
CA LEU A 412 -6.65 -1.06 -0.03
C LEU A 412 -7.81 -1.61 0.82
N TYR A 413 -7.74 -1.45 2.14
CA TYR A 413 -8.81 -1.81 3.06
C TYR A 413 -9.73 -0.61 3.33
N SER A 414 -11.02 -0.71 2.98
CA SER A 414 -12.00 0.31 3.32
C SER A 414 -12.44 0.17 4.78
N LEU A 415 -12.60 1.29 5.49
CA LEU A 415 -13.16 1.29 6.85
C LEU A 415 -14.61 0.75 6.88
N THR A 416 -15.37 0.94 5.79
CA THR A 416 -16.74 0.44 5.66
C THR A 416 -16.82 -1.08 5.53
N ASP A 417 -15.71 -1.73 5.18
CA ASP A 417 -15.64 -3.18 4.98
C ASP A 417 -15.27 -3.90 6.29
N ILE A 418 -15.04 -3.17 7.38
CA ILE A 418 -14.64 -3.72 8.68
C ILE A 418 -15.89 -3.87 9.54
N ASP A 419 -16.43 -5.08 9.64
CA ASP A 419 -17.45 -5.44 10.63
C ASP A 419 -16.89 -6.54 11.53
N ALA A 420 -16.08 -6.14 12.51
CA ALA A 420 -15.31 -7.04 13.34
C ALA A 420 -15.03 -6.45 14.73
N PRO A 421 -14.84 -7.30 15.76
CA PRO A 421 -14.41 -6.86 17.08
C PRO A 421 -13.01 -6.21 17.02
N LEU A 422 -12.83 -5.13 17.78
CA LEU A 422 -11.51 -4.54 18.00
C LEU A 422 -10.57 -5.54 18.68
N PRO A 423 -9.24 -5.42 18.48
CA PRO A 423 -8.26 -6.25 19.17
C PRO A 423 -8.53 -6.36 20.67
N SER A 424 -8.44 -7.58 21.21
CA SER A 424 -8.61 -7.88 22.63
C SER A 424 -9.93 -7.43 23.28
N THR A 425 -10.96 -7.15 22.48
CA THR A 425 -12.30 -6.81 22.96
C THR A 425 -13.37 -7.62 22.23
N ASP A 426 -14.56 -7.72 22.83
CA ASP A 426 -15.76 -8.24 22.16
C ASP A 426 -16.57 -7.13 21.47
N ALA A 427 -16.14 -5.87 21.63
CA ALA A 427 -16.86 -4.73 21.09
C ALA A 427 -16.51 -4.52 19.61
N SER A 428 -17.55 -4.38 18.78
CA SER A 428 -17.39 -4.18 17.34
C SER A 428 -16.73 -2.83 17.04
N PHE A 429 -15.87 -2.82 16.04
CA PHE A 429 -15.11 -1.65 15.60
C PHE A 429 -16.00 -0.49 15.12
N PRO A 430 -17.02 -0.68 14.24
CA PRO A 430 -17.80 0.43 13.71
C PRO A 430 -18.53 1.24 14.78
N PRO A 431 -19.26 0.64 15.75
CA PRO A 431 -19.90 1.41 16.83
C PRO A 431 -18.90 2.24 17.66
N ILE A 432 -17.70 1.72 17.90
CA ILE A 432 -16.67 2.45 18.68
C ILE A 432 -16.14 3.62 17.86
N LEU A 433 -15.83 3.42 16.59
CA LEU A 433 -15.39 4.50 15.71
C LEU A 433 -16.49 5.58 15.55
N CYS A 434 -17.75 5.19 15.41
CA CYS A 434 -18.89 6.10 15.37
C CYS A 434 -19.03 6.89 16.68
N ALA A 435 -19.02 6.23 17.84
CA ALA A 435 -19.09 6.91 19.13
C ALA A 435 -17.93 7.89 19.34
N LEU A 436 -16.74 7.54 18.85
CA LEU A 436 -15.58 8.44 18.87
C LEU A 436 -15.81 9.69 18.01
N LEU A 437 -16.34 9.52 16.79
CA LEU A 437 -16.62 10.62 15.86
C LEU A 437 -17.82 11.49 16.28
N GLU A 438 -18.78 10.92 17.01
CA GLU A 438 -20.01 11.60 17.46
C GLU A 438 -19.86 12.29 18.82
N SER A 439 -19.21 11.65 19.79
CA SER A 439 -19.15 12.14 21.17
C SER A 439 -17.74 12.18 21.77
N GLY A 440 -16.71 11.75 21.03
CA GLY A 440 -15.33 11.72 21.53
C GLY A 440 -15.12 10.67 22.62
N ALA A 441 -16.06 9.75 22.76
CA ALA A 441 -16.04 8.74 23.81
C ALA A 441 -15.08 7.62 23.45
N VAL A 442 -14.00 7.49 24.22
CA VAL A 442 -13.06 6.38 24.12
C VAL A 442 -13.44 5.33 25.18
N PRO A 443 -13.61 4.04 24.81
CA PRO A 443 -13.84 2.98 25.79
C PRO A 443 -12.69 2.89 26.82
N PRO A 444 -12.98 2.72 28.13
CA PRO A 444 -11.96 2.80 29.19
C PRO A 444 -11.02 1.59 29.30
N ALA A 445 -11.07 0.62 28.37
CA ALA A 445 -10.30 -0.63 28.44
C ALA A 445 -9.85 -1.12 27.06
N LEU A 446 -9.10 -0.29 26.33
CA LEU A 446 -8.47 -0.68 25.06
C LEU A 446 -6.99 -1.00 25.28
N ASP A 447 -6.49 -2.01 24.58
CA ASP A 447 -5.06 -2.30 24.53
C ASP A 447 -4.35 -1.42 23.48
N ASP A 448 -3.02 -1.45 23.47
CA ASP A 448 -2.21 -0.63 22.57
C ASP A 448 -2.50 -0.89 21.08
N MET A 449 -2.89 -2.13 20.74
CA MET A 449 -3.22 -2.51 19.37
C MET A 449 -4.54 -1.90 18.94
N ALA A 450 -5.58 -1.96 19.78
CA ALA A 450 -6.86 -1.32 19.54
C ALA A 450 -6.73 0.21 19.46
N PHE A 451 -5.91 0.82 20.33
CA PHE A 451 -5.58 2.24 20.24
C PHE A 451 -4.92 2.59 18.90
N SER A 452 -3.96 1.77 18.46
CA SER A 452 -3.29 1.98 17.17
C SER A 452 -4.26 1.83 16.00
N VAL A 453 -5.14 0.84 16.03
CA VAL A 453 -6.18 0.66 15.01
C VAL A 453 -7.06 1.91 14.91
N LEU A 454 -7.53 2.45 16.04
CA LEU A 454 -8.34 3.66 16.06
C LEU A 454 -7.57 4.89 15.56
N ALA A 455 -6.33 5.08 16.02
CA ALA A 455 -5.49 6.22 15.59
C ALA A 455 -5.23 6.17 14.08
N PHE A 456 -4.81 5.03 13.53
CA PHE A 456 -4.59 4.90 12.09
C PHE A 456 -5.88 4.99 11.28
N SER A 457 -7.03 4.58 11.83
CA SER A 457 -8.35 4.80 11.23
C SER A 457 -8.71 6.27 11.14
N LEU A 458 -8.48 7.05 12.20
CA LEU A 458 -8.73 8.50 12.22
C LEU A 458 -7.78 9.25 11.28
N HIS A 459 -6.50 8.88 11.26
CA HIS A 459 -5.55 9.40 10.29
C HIS A 459 -6.00 9.09 8.85
N ARG A 460 -6.56 7.90 8.64
CA ARG A 460 -7.13 7.53 7.34
C ARG A 460 -8.32 8.42 6.96
N ILE A 461 -9.23 8.70 7.88
CA ILE A 461 -10.33 9.64 7.63
C ILE A 461 -9.77 11.02 7.25
N CYS A 462 -8.73 11.51 7.95
CA CYS A 462 -8.04 12.75 7.58
C CYS A 462 -7.50 12.69 6.14
N ALA A 463 -6.89 11.56 5.75
CA ALA A 463 -6.38 11.34 4.39
C ALA A 463 -7.51 11.39 3.33
N ASP A 464 -8.66 10.78 3.63
CA ASP A 464 -9.82 10.78 2.73
C ASP A 464 -10.45 12.16 2.58
N VAL A 465 -10.56 12.92 3.68
CA VAL A 465 -10.99 14.33 3.67
C VAL A 465 -10.03 15.18 2.85
N ALA A 466 -8.71 15.01 3.04
CA ALA A 466 -7.69 15.72 2.29
C ALA A 466 -7.74 15.40 0.78
N ALA A 467 -7.95 14.12 0.43
CA ALA A 467 -8.06 13.68 -0.96
C ALA A 467 -9.32 14.21 -1.65
N ALA A 468 -10.47 14.22 -0.96
CA ALA A 468 -11.71 14.80 -1.49
C ALA A 468 -11.57 16.31 -1.78
N ARG A 469 -10.71 17.01 -1.02
CA ARG A 469 -10.43 18.44 -1.16
C ARG A 469 -9.40 18.83 -2.21
N VAL A 470 -8.73 17.89 -2.89
CA VAL A 470 -7.89 18.24 -4.06
C VAL A 470 -8.73 19.00 -5.13
N PHE A 471 -10.06 18.92 -5.06
CA PHE A 471 -11.01 19.63 -5.90
C PHE A 471 -11.71 20.85 -5.24
N GLY A 472 -11.31 21.30 -4.04
CA GLY A 472 -11.92 22.41 -3.28
C GLY A 472 -10.94 23.27 -2.45
N ALA A 473 -11.41 24.38 -1.85
CA ALA A 473 -10.57 25.33 -1.10
C ALA A 473 -10.30 24.88 0.34
N TRP A 474 -9.09 25.09 0.89
CA TRP A 474 -8.71 24.79 2.29
C TRP A 474 -9.27 25.83 3.28
N GLU A 475 -9.40 25.50 4.57
CA GLU A 475 -9.89 26.48 5.57
C GLU A 475 -8.87 27.62 5.78
N ASP A 476 -9.35 28.78 6.22
CA ASP A 476 -8.52 29.95 6.50
C ASP A 476 -7.65 29.76 7.78
N ASP A 477 -6.65 30.62 8.00
CA ASP A 477 -5.63 30.52 9.08
C ASP A 477 -6.22 30.59 10.51
N GLU A 478 -7.49 30.98 10.64
CA GLU A 478 -8.20 31.08 11.93
C GLU A 478 -8.72 29.74 12.46
N ALA A 479 -8.91 28.74 11.58
CA ALA A 479 -9.36 27.42 11.98
C ALA A 479 -8.32 26.69 12.84
N GLU A 480 -8.78 25.93 13.82
CA GLU A 480 -7.91 25.12 14.70
C GLU A 480 -7.18 24.02 13.91
N TYR A 481 -7.85 23.44 12.92
CA TYR A 481 -7.30 22.41 12.03
C TYR A 481 -7.42 22.84 10.58
N ALA A 482 -6.48 22.40 9.74
CA ALA A 482 -6.43 22.78 8.33
C ALA A 482 -7.47 22.05 7.46
N LEU A 483 -7.88 20.85 7.88
CA LEU A 483 -8.91 20.06 7.22
C LEU A 483 -10.31 20.49 7.70
N PRO A 484 -11.32 20.45 6.81
CA PRO A 484 -12.68 20.74 7.21
C PRO A 484 -13.32 19.57 7.96
N VAL A 485 -14.29 19.89 8.82
CA VAL A 485 -15.19 18.90 9.41
C VAL A 485 -16.24 18.49 8.38
N LEU A 486 -16.15 17.28 7.83
CA LEU A 486 -17.16 16.74 6.89
C LEU A 486 -18.11 15.77 7.61
N GLY A 487 -19.23 16.29 8.12
CA GLY A 487 -20.34 15.46 8.61
C GLY A 487 -20.09 14.71 9.92
N TYR A 488 -18.96 14.97 10.60
CA TYR A 488 -18.64 14.46 11.93
C TYR A 488 -18.90 15.53 12.99
N ALA A 489 -19.24 15.12 14.21
CA ALA A 489 -19.44 16.06 15.31
C ALA A 489 -18.10 16.58 15.85
N ILE A 490 -17.06 15.73 15.82
CA ILE A 490 -15.71 16.08 16.26
C ILE A 490 -14.73 15.91 15.11
N HIS A 491 -13.80 16.85 15.00
CA HIS A 491 -12.77 16.81 13.97
C HIS A 491 -11.85 15.57 14.14
N PRO A 492 -11.62 14.75 13.10
CA PRO A 492 -10.81 13.53 13.21
C PRO A 492 -9.38 13.76 13.72
N GLN A 493 -8.76 14.91 13.39
CA GLN A 493 -7.44 15.28 13.91
C GLN A 493 -7.50 15.68 15.39
N ALA A 494 -8.61 16.25 15.87
CA ALA A 494 -8.79 16.50 17.30
C ALA A 494 -8.88 15.20 18.11
N LEU A 495 -9.52 14.19 17.52
CA LEU A 495 -9.58 12.84 18.09
C LEU A 495 -8.20 12.17 18.08
N LEU A 496 -7.39 12.37 17.03
CA LEU A 496 -5.98 11.94 17.03
C LEU A 496 -5.20 12.56 18.18
N ASP A 497 -5.32 13.88 18.39
CA ASP A 497 -4.66 14.58 19.48
C ASP A 497 -5.13 14.06 20.85
N GLN A 498 -6.43 13.76 20.98
CA GLN A 498 -6.99 13.15 22.19
C GLN A 498 -6.39 11.76 22.46
N LEU A 499 -6.30 10.90 21.44
CA LEU A 499 -5.70 9.57 21.57
C LEU A 499 -4.20 9.67 21.87
N ALA A 500 -3.47 10.59 21.24
CA ALA A 500 -2.06 10.84 21.50
C ALA A 500 -1.81 11.24 22.96
N ARG A 501 -2.63 12.14 23.51
CA ARG A 501 -2.55 12.52 24.93
C ARG A 501 -2.81 11.36 25.87
N HIS A 502 -3.69 10.42 25.51
CA HIS A 502 -3.91 9.20 26.28
C HIS A 502 -2.71 8.27 26.20
N ALA A 503 -2.20 8.02 24.99
CA ALA A 503 -1.07 7.12 24.74
C ALA A 503 0.22 7.57 25.43
N LEU A 504 0.42 8.88 25.60
CA LEU A 504 1.59 9.42 26.31
C LEU A 504 1.50 9.35 27.85
N ARG A 505 0.34 8.96 28.41
CA ARG A 505 0.15 8.80 29.87
C ARG A 505 0.36 7.37 30.34
N VAL A 506 0.36 6.40 29.42
CA VAL A 506 0.62 4.99 29.72
C VAL A 506 2.10 4.67 29.51
N PRO A 507 2.62 3.56 30.07
CA PRO A 507 3.99 3.13 29.79
C PRO A 507 4.26 3.04 28.28
N PRO A 508 5.39 3.57 27.79
CA PRO A 508 5.66 3.66 26.38
C PRO A 508 5.91 2.27 25.79
N THR A 509 5.12 1.93 24.78
CA THR A 509 5.30 0.76 23.91
C THR A 509 5.43 1.24 22.47
N PRO A 510 5.96 0.44 21.54
CA PRO A 510 6.06 0.89 20.15
C PRO A 510 4.71 1.26 19.54
N LEU A 511 3.63 0.56 19.92
CA LEU A 511 2.27 0.84 19.46
C LEU A 511 1.68 2.12 20.09
N SER A 512 1.86 2.33 21.41
CA SER A 512 1.37 3.55 22.05
C SER A 512 2.12 4.79 21.55
N ILE A 513 3.44 4.68 21.32
CA ILE A 513 4.23 5.75 20.71
C ILE A 513 3.85 5.97 19.24
N ALA A 514 3.52 4.91 18.49
CA ALA A 514 3.00 5.05 17.12
C ALA A 514 1.69 5.86 17.06
N CYS A 515 0.81 5.71 18.06
CA CYS A 515 -0.43 6.51 18.16
C CYS A 515 -0.13 8.02 18.29
N ALA A 516 0.83 8.39 19.14
CA ALA A 516 1.24 9.78 19.29
C ALA A 516 1.98 10.29 18.05
N ALA A 517 2.84 9.46 17.47
CA ALA A 517 3.62 9.80 16.29
C ALA A 517 2.74 10.07 15.06
N VAL A 518 1.71 9.23 14.83
CA VAL A 518 0.78 9.42 13.70
C VAL A 518 -0.10 10.67 13.87
N ALA A 519 -0.45 11.05 15.11
CA ALA A 519 -1.16 12.29 15.38
C ALA A 519 -0.31 13.51 14.99
N TYR A 520 0.94 13.58 15.46
CA TYR A 520 1.86 14.66 15.07
C TYR A 520 2.15 14.65 13.58
N HIS A 521 2.36 13.48 12.98
CA HIS A 521 2.56 13.36 11.53
C HIS A 521 1.35 13.84 10.71
N ALA A 522 0.13 13.70 11.23
CA ALA A 522 -1.08 14.25 10.60
C ALA A 522 -1.01 15.78 10.47
N HIS A 523 -0.55 16.49 11.51
CA HIS A 523 -0.36 17.95 11.49
C HIS A 523 0.64 18.37 10.41
N LEU A 524 1.73 17.62 10.25
CA LEU A 524 2.72 17.86 9.18
C LEU A 524 2.08 17.65 7.81
N ARG A 525 1.38 16.53 7.64
CA ARG A 525 0.90 16.08 6.35
C ARG A 525 -0.26 16.90 5.81
N TYR A 526 -1.15 17.31 6.70
CA TYR A 526 -2.38 18.01 6.34
C TYR A 526 -2.32 19.49 6.67
N ALA A 527 -1.16 20.11 6.83
CA ALA A 527 -1.07 21.56 7.03
C ALA A 527 -1.56 22.37 5.82
N ALA A 528 -1.27 21.86 4.62
CA ALA A 528 -1.62 22.46 3.34
C ALA A 528 -1.61 21.36 2.25
N PRO A 529 -2.28 21.59 1.10
CA PRO A 529 -2.29 20.59 0.04
C PRO A 529 -0.86 20.33 -0.46
N ARG A 530 -0.49 19.04 -0.50
CA ARG A 530 0.84 18.57 -0.93
C ARG A 530 2.02 19.15 -0.12
N PHE A 531 1.79 19.65 1.11
CA PHE A 531 2.86 20.25 1.92
C PHE A 531 4.08 19.34 2.07
N MET A 532 3.87 18.10 2.50
CA MET A 532 4.97 17.15 2.68
C MET A 532 5.64 16.74 1.38
N ASP A 533 4.91 16.75 0.25
CA ASP A 533 5.52 16.51 -1.06
C ASP A 533 6.42 17.68 -1.44
N ASP A 534 5.98 18.92 -1.21
CA ASP A 534 6.77 20.13 -1.45
C ASP A 534 8.02 20.16 -0.56
N VAL A 535 7.92 19.77 0.71
CA VAL A 535 9.08 19.64 1.61
C VAL A 535 10.08 18.61 1.07
N LYS A 536 9.62 17.43 0.65
CA LYS A 536 10.47 16.38 0.08
C LYS A 536 11.07 16.81 -1.28
N MET A 537 10.30 17.53 -2.10
CA MET A 537 10.74 18.09 -3.36
C MET A 537 11.83 19.14 -3.15
N ALA A 538 11.66 20.05 -2.20
CA ALA A 538 12.63 21.06 -1.80
C ALA A 538 13.96 20.46 -1.29
N ALA A 539 13.90 19.26 -0.70
CA ALA A 539 15.06 18.46 -0.30
C ALA A 539 15.74 17.70 -1.47
N GLY A 540 15.23 17.84 -2.70
CA GLY A 540 15.84 17.31 -3.91
C GLY A 540 15.25 16.00 -4.44
N ARG A 541 14.04 15.60 -4.02
CA ARG A 541 13.39 14.35 -4.46
C ARG A 541 13.24 14.25 -5.99
N GLU A 542 12.88 15.35 -6.66
CA GLU A 542 12.57 15.38 -8.11
C GLU A 542 13.62 16.16 -8.92
N GLY A 543 14.83 16.32 -8.37
CA GLY A 543 15.92 17.06 -9.02
C GLY A 543 15.92 18.57 -8.70
N PRO A 544 16.92 19.30 -9.23
CA PRO A 544 17.24 20.64 -8.76
C PRO A 544 16.21 21.72 -9.14
N VAL A 545 15.60 21.60 -10.32
CA VAL A 545 14.60 22.58 -10.81
C VAL A 545 13.34 22.50 -9.96
N ALA A 546 12.76 21.30 -9.84
CA ALA A 546 11.60 21.05 -9.00
C ALA A 546 11.85 21.43 -7.53
N ALA A 547 13.08 21.17 -7.04
CA ALA A 547 13.46 21.58 -5.69
C ALA A 547 13.38 23.09 -5.49
N GLU A 548 13.88 23.89 -6.43
CA GLU A 548 13.84 25.34 -6.29
C GLU A 548 12.42 25.90 -6.34
N GLU A 549 11.58 25.38 -7.25
CA GLU A 549 10.17 25.76 -7.30
C GLU A 549 9.43 25.43 -6.00
N ALA A 550 9.69 24.25 -5.42
CA ALA A 550 9.12 23.85 -4.15
C ALA A 550 9.55 24.77 -2.99
N ARG A 551 10.82 25.18 -2.95
CA ARG A 551 11.33 26.14 -1.94
C ARG A 551 10.60 27.48 -2.04
N VAL A 552 10.38 27.99 -3.26
CA VAL A 552 9.61 29.22 -3.48
C VAL A 552 8.16 29.07 -3.01
N ARG A 553 7.51 27.93 -3.30
CA ARG A 553 6.15 27.64 -2.83
C ARG A 553 6.08 27.60 -1.31
N LEU A 554 6.99 26.88 -0.65
CA LEU A 554 7.07 26.79 0.82
C LEU A 554 7.31 28.15 1.47
N ALA A 555 8.31 28.91 1.00
CA ALA A 555 8.61 30.24 1.52
C ALA A 555 7.44 31.22 1.35
N ARG A 556 6.66 31.08 0.27
CA ARG A 556 5.43 31.86 0.09
C ARG A 556 4.35 31.43 1.07
N TRP A 557 4.09 30.13 1.19
CA TRP A 557 3.08 29.59 2.10
C TRP A 557 3.36 29.97 3.55
N MET A 558 4.60 29.80 4.03
CA MET A 558 4.99 30.15 5.40
C MET A 558 4.83 31.64 5.73
N ARG A 559 4.98 32.52 4.75
CA ARG A 559 4.73 33.96 4.91
C ARG A 559 3.25 34.32 4.92
N VAL A 560 2.44 33.60 4.13
CA VAL A 560 0.99 33.85 4.03
C VAL A 560 0.24 33.23 5.21
N GLN A 561 0.70 32.09 5.74
CA GLN A 561 0.09 31.39 6.87
C GLN A 561 1.12 31.12 7.99
N PRO A 562 1.57 32.19 8.67
CA PRO A 562 2.65 32.08 9.65
C PRO A 562 2.23 31.30 10.90
N ARG A 563 0.95 31.34 11.29
CA ARG A 563 0.44 30.56 12.43
C ARG A 563 0.50 29.06 12.14
N ARG A 564 -0.03 28.62 10.99
CA ARG A 564 0.11 27.21 10.56
C ARG A 564 1.55 26.76 10.34
N ALA A 565 2.41 27.63 9.84
CA ALA A 565 3.83 27.29 9.71
C ALA A 565 4.47 27.02 11.09
N ARG A 566 4.13 27.80 12.12
CA ARG A 566 4.55 27.56 13.50
C ARG A 566 3.93 26.29 14.08
N ASP A 567 2.67 26.02 13.78
CA ASP A 567 2.01 24.78 14.21
C ASP A 567 2.72 23.54 13.66
N VAL A 568 3.05 23.52 12.37
CA VAL A 568 3.86 22.45 11.76
C VAL A 568 5.23 22.33 12.43
N MET A 569 5.90 23.46 12.69
CA MET A 569 7.20 23.46 13.36
C MET A 569 7.12 22.88 14.78
N ALA A 570 6.07 23.22 15.52
CA ALA A 570 5.80 22.70 16.85
C ALA A 570 5.63 21.17 16.81
N HIS A 571 4.70 20.68 15.99
CA HIS A 571 4.42 19.25 15.85
C HIS A 571 5.61 18.46 15.28
N ALA A 572 6.41 19.05 14.38
CA ALA A 572 7.61 18.41 13.85
C ALA A 572 8.69 18.28 14.93
N SER A 573 8.87 19.32 15.74
CA SER A 573 9.80 19.29 16.87
C SER A 573 9.37 18.29 17.93
N MET A 574 8.07 18.20 18.22
CA MET A 574 7.51 17.20 19.12
C MET A 574 7.70 15.77 18.60
N LEU A 575 7.43 15.54 17.32
CA LEU A 575 7.64 14.22 16.70
C LEU A 575 9.13 13.84 16.76
N PHE A 576 10.04 14.76 16.45
CA PHE A 576 11.47 14.52 16.54
C PHE A 576 11.95 14.24 17.98
N ALA A 577 11.40 14.97 18.96
CA ALA A 577 11.68 14.75 20.38
C ALA A 577 11.15 13.39 20.85
N LEU A 578 9.93 13.02 20.42
CA LEU A 578 9.30 11.73 20.73
C LEU A 578 10.17 10.56 20.23
N MET A 579 10.62 10.61 18.98
CA MET A 579 11.51 9.59 18.40
C MET A 579 12.90 9.56 19.05
N GLY A 580 13.34 10.66 19.66
CA GLY A 580 14.59 10.72 20.40
C GLY A 580 14.50 10.24 21.85
N ARG A 581 13.30 10.24 22.41
CA ARG A 581 13.06 9.83 23.79
C ARG A 581 12.79 8.33 23.89
N PHE A 582 12.14 7.77 22.87
CA PHE A 582 11.75 6.36 22.82
C PHE A 582 12.30 5.72 21.54
N GLU A 583 13.39 4.98 21.68
CA GLU A 583 14.07 4.30 20.58
C GLU A 583 13.69 2.82 20.58
N PHE A 584 12.82 2.41 19.64
CA PHE A 584 12.46 1.00 19.45
C PHE A 584 13.05 0.41 18.17
N TYR A 585 13.56 1.26 17.27
CA TYR A 585 14.11 0.90 15.96
C TYR A 585 13.08 0.19 15.07
N THR A 586 11.84 0.64 15.14
CA THR A 586 10.76 0.14 14.29
C THR A 586 10.88 0.69 12.85
N PRO A 587 10.26 0.02 11.85
CA PRO A 587 10.24 0.55 10.50
C PRO A 587 9.62 1.97 10.39
N PRO A 588 8.47 2.29 11.02
CA PRO A 588 7.87 3.63 10.94
C PRO A 588 8.76 4.78 11.45
N GLU A 589 9.58 4.55 12.48
CA GLU A 589 10.51 5.55 13.02
C GLU A 589 11.44 6.11 11.93
N THR A 590 11.83 5.30 10.95
CA THR A 590 12.69 5.73 9.84
C THR A 590 12.08 6.86 9.02
N VAL A 591 10.75 6.85 8.88
CA VAL A 591 10.01 7.86 8.11
C VAL A 591 9.67 9.04 9.01
N TRP A 592 9.24 8.81 10.25
CA TRP A 592 8.91 9.90 11.18
C TRP A 592 10.10 10.78 11.53
N ILE A 593 11.27 10.19 11.82
CA ILE A 593 12.50 10.96 12.06
C ILE A 593 12.81 11.82 10.84
N PHE A 594 12.72 11.24 9.65
CA PHE A 594 13.06 11.93 8.40
C PHE A 594 12.08 13.06 8.08
N ASP A 595 10.78 12.79 8.11
CA ASP A 595 9.72 13.77 7.79
C ASP A 595 9.73 14.93 8.80
N ALA A 596 9.87 14.65 10.10
CA ALA A 596 10.01 15.68 11.13
C ALA A 596 11.25 16.56 10.88
N THR A 597 12.39 15.92 10.61
CA THR A 597 13.66 16.62 10.33
C THR A 597 13.54 17.52 9.11
N LEU A 598 12.93 17.04 8.01
CA LEU A 598 12.77 17.85 6.80
C LEU A 598 11.81 19.03 7.02
N CYS A 599 10.74 18.87 7.80
CA CYS A 599 9.84 19.97 8.14
C CYS A 599 10.56 21.06 8.94
N MET A 600 11.29 20.65 9.99
CA MET A 600 12.08 21.57 10.80
C MET A 600 13.16 22.27 9.97
N TRP A 601 13.88 21.54 9.12
CA TRP A 601 14.84 22.11 8.18
C TRP A 601 14.19 23.14 7.24
N ALA A 602 13.07 22.80 6.61
CA ALA A 602 12.37 23.68 5.69
C ALA A 602 11.91 24.97 6.40
N PHE A 603 11.43 24.88 7.63
CA PHE A 603 11.09 26.04 8.44
C PHE A 603 12.33 26.90 8.74
N MET A 604 13.43 26.29 9.18
CA MET A 604 14.68 27.01 9.49
C MET A 604 15.31 27.71 8.27
N GLU A 605 15.09 27.19 7.06
CA GLU A 605 15.64 27.75 5.83
C GLU A 605 14.71 28.75 5.13
N PHE A 606 13.40 28.55 5.20
CA PHE A 606 12.43 29.28 4.35
C PHE A 606 11.42 30.11 5.13
N ALA A 607 11.24 29.88 6.44
CA ALA A 607 10.36 30.70 7.26
C ALA A 607 11.07 31.98 7.70
N PRO A 608 10.35 33.09 7.88
CA PRO A 608 10.88 34.23 8.62
C PRO A 608 11.15 33.79 10.06
N LEU A 609 12.42 33.71 10.45
CA LEU A 609 12.79 33.29 11.80
C LEU A 609 12.26 34.31 12.82
N PRO A 610 11.55 33.88 13.88
CA PRO A 610 11.13 34.79 14.93
C PRO A 610 12.36 35.33 15.68
N GLU A 611 12.46 36.65 15.77
CA GLU A 611 13.49 37.32 16.57
C GLU A 611 13.03 37.40 18.04
N GLY A 612 13.98 37.30 18.97
CA GLY A 612 13.71 37.47 20.41
C GLY A 612 14.33 36.40 21.30
N GLU A 613 13.93 36.41 22.58
CA GLU A 613 14.39 35.46 23.58
C GLU A 613 14.00 34.02 23.23
N THR A 614 14.79 33.06 23.68
CA THR A 614 14.51 31.64 23.44
C THR A 614 13.49 31.15 24.45
N LEU A 615 12.35 30.68 23.96
CA LEU A 615 11.33 30.02 24.76
C LEU A 615 11.64 28.52 24.83
N LEU A 616 12.03 28.06 26.01
CA LEU A 616 12.18 26.63 26.29
C LEU A 616 10.80 26.03 26.60
N VAL A 617 10.37 25.07 25.80
CA VAL A 617 9.10 24.34 25.97
C VAL A 617 9.36 22.86 26.24
N PRO A 618 8.46 22.16 26.97
CA PRO A 618 8.53 20.71 27.10
C PRO A 618 8.36 20.02 25.74
N TRP A 619 8.79 18.76 25.66
CA TRP A 619 8.65 17.93 24.45
C TRP A 619 7.22 17.47 24.14
N SER A 620 6.27 17.77 25.03
CA SER A 620 4.84 17.44 24.93
C SER A 620 3.96 18.68 24.73
N LEU A 621 2.71 18.48 24.28
CA LEU A 621 1.74 19.56 24.11
C LEU A 621 1.58 20.29 25.45
N SER A 622 1.77 21.61 25.43
CA SER A 622 1.72 22.46 26.62
C SER A 622 1.13 23.82 26.29
N PRO A 623 0.53 24.53 27.27
CA PRO A 623 0.02 25.88 27.05
C PRO A 623 1.10 26.87 26.56
N ALA A 624 2.37 26.64 26.93
CA ALA A 624 3.48 27.46 26.46
C ALA A 624 3.73 27.27 24.95
N LEU A 625 3.63 26.03 24.46
CA LEU A 625 3.76 25.73 23.04
C LEU A 625 2.59 26.31 22.23
N GLU A 626 1.35 26.17 22.73
CA GLU A 626 0.16 26.76 22.10
C GLU A 626 0.22 28.29 22.06
N ALA A 627 0.71 28.92 23.14
CA ALA A 627 0.95 30.35 23.20
C ALA A 627 2.03 30.79 22.19
N TRP A 628 3.07 29.99 21.97
CA TRP A 628 4.09 30.27 20.95
C TRP A 628 3.55 30.10 19.53
N VAL A 629 2.77 29.05 19.25
CA VAL A 629 2.09 28.88 17.96
C VAL A 629 1.20 30.07 17.66
N SER A 630 0.48 30.58 18.66
CA SER A 630 -0.41 31.73 18.52
C SER A 630 0.36 33.05 18.32
N SER A 631 1.35 33.34 19.17
CA SER A 631 2.02 34.64 19.22
C SER A 631 3.23 34.77 18.30
N GLY A 632 3.97 33.68 18.07
CA GLY A 632 5.24 33.66 17.34
C GLY A 632 6.37 34.46 17.99
N VAL A 633 6.25 34.82 19.28
CA VAL A 633 7.25 35.62 19.98
C VAL A 633 8.40 34.73 20.45
N GLY A 634 9.62 35.06 20.00
CA GLY A 634 10.85 34.37 20.41
C GLY A 634 11.18 33.08 19.64
N CYS A 635 12.41 32.61 19.83
CA CYS A 635 12.88 31.34 19.23
C CYS A 635 12.34 30.14 20.01
N LEU A 636 11.79 29.14 19.33
CA LEU A 636 11.40 27.87 19.96
C LEU A 636 12.63 27.01 20.27
N ALA A 637 12.75 26.53 21.50
CA ALA A 637 13.65 25.44 21.87
C ALA A 637 12.86 24.35 22.60
N VAL A 638 12.86 23.14 22.06
CA VAL A 638 12.15 22.00 22.67
C VAL A 638 13.11 21.21 23.57
N GLU A 639 12.66 20.84 24.77
CA GLU A 639 13.41 20.01 25.70
C GLU A 639 13.94 18.73 25.02
N GLY A 640 15.22 18.41 25.25
CA GLY A 640 15.89 17.26 24.64
C GLY A 640 16.41 17.47 23.21
N ILE A 641 15.98 18.54 22.52
CA ILE A 641 16.54 18.98 21.23
C ILE A 641 17.43 20.22 21.45
N GLY A 642 16.97 21.16 22.28
CA GLY A 642 17.63 22.44 22.51
C GLY A 642 17.47 23.41 21.33
N ARG A 643 18.31 24.45 21.29
CA ARG A 643 18.41 25.36 20.14
C ARG A 643 19.42 24.79 19.16
N VAL A 644 18.95 24.38 17.99
CA VAL A 644 19.77 23.71 16.99
C VAL A 644 19.63 24.45 15.67
N ASP A 645 20.75 24.73 15.00
CA ASP A 645 20.70 25.21 13.63
C ASP A 645 20.36 24.08 12.65
N ALA A 646 20.05 24.44 11.40
CA ALA A 646 19.66 23.49 10.38
C ALA A 646 20.71 22.40 10.14
N CYS A 647 22.01 22.71 10.22
CA CYS A 647 23.08 21.75 9.94
C CYS A 647 23.25 20.76 11.11
N ALA A 648 23.23 21.25 12.34
CA ALA A 648 23.30 20.42 13.53
C ALA A 648 22.07 19.51 13.63
N LEU A 649 20.87 20.01 13.31
CA LEU A 649 19.65 19.20 13.25
C LEU A 649 19.79 18.03 12.28
N LEU A 650 20.24 18.31 11.05
CA LEU A 650 20.42 17.29 10.00
C LEU A 650 21.45 16.23 10.41
N ASN A 651 22.53 16.62 11.10
CA ASN A 651 23.54 15.68 11.59
C ASN A 651 23.00 14.78 12.72
N VAL A 652 22.31 15.35 13.72
CA VAL A 652 21.70 14.56 14.81
C VAL A 652 20.70 13.56 14.25
N ALA A 653 19.86 13.98 13.30
CA ALA A 653 18.92 13.09 12.62
C ALA A 653 19.64 11.99 11.81
N ALA A 654 20.73 12.32 11.12
CA ALA A 654 21.54 11.36 10.37
C ALA A 654 22.22 10.31 11.26
N GLU A 655 22.65 10.69 12.47
CA GLU A 655 23.21 9.76 13.46
C GLU A 655 22.14 8.80 14.00
N ARG A 656 20.94 9.31 14.31
CA ARG A 656 19.81 8.45 14.72
C ARG A 656 19.41 7.45 13.64
N LEU A 657 19.31 7.91 12.40
CA LEU A 657 19.05 7.02 11.26
C LEU A 657 20.18 6.02 11.00
N ASN A 658 21.41 6.31 11.44
CA ASN A 658 22.51 5.35 11.36
C ASN A 658 22.32 4.18 12.34
N ALA A 659 21.78 4.44 13.52
CA ALA A 659 21.49 3.42 14.53
C ALA A 659 20.34 2.50 14.08
N ASN A 660 19.34 3.06 13.40
CA ASN A 660 18.21 2.30 12.87
C ASN A 660 18.66 1.33 11.75
N PRO A 661 18.36 0.02 11.84
CA PRO A 661 18.95 -1.00 10.97
C PRO A 661 18.27 -1.14 9.60
N TRP A 662 17.12 -0.50 9.39
CA TRP A 662 16.35 -0.65 8.16
C TRP A 662 17.02 0.06 6.98
N GLY A 663 17.00 -0.57 5.80
CA GLY A 663 17.66 -0.02 4.60
C GLY A 663 17.17 1.38 4.20
N LEU A 664 15.90 1.69 4.45
CA LEU A 664 15.33 3.03 4.27
C LEU A 664 16.01 4.08 5.14
N ALA A 665 16.43 3.73 6.37
CA ALA A 665 17.14 4.63 7.26
C ALA A 665 18.49 5.06 6.66
N ALA A 666 19.24 4.10 6.09
CA ALA A 666 20.50 4.40 5.40
C ALA A 666 20.30 5.33 4.19
N ARG A 667 19.21 5.17 3.44
CA ARG A 667 18.87 6.07 2.33
C ARG A 667 18.52 7.47 2.83
N HIS A 668 17.65 7.59 3.83
CA HIS A 668 17.28 8.86 4.44
C HIS A 668 18.50 9.59 5.02
N ARG A 669 19.39 8.87 5.71
CA ARG A 669 20.66 9.41 6.23
C ARG A 669 21.50 10.07 5.13
N ARG A 670 21.66 9.43 3.98
CA ARG A 670 22.40 10.01 2.84
C ARG A 670 21.79 11.32 2.34
N VAL A 671 20.46 11.41 2.32
CA VAL A 671 19.75 12.63 1.93
C VAL A 671 20.05 13.75 2.93
N LEU A 672 19.93 13.48 4.24
CA LEU A 672 20.16 14.50 5.28
C LEU A 672 21.60 15.03 5.26
N LEU A 673 22.61 14.16 5.11
CA LEU A 673 24.01 14.57 5.02
C LEU A 673 24.29 15.43 3.78
N ARG A 674 23.70 15.07 2.64
CA ARG A 674 23.78 15.87 1.41
C ARG A 674 23.15 17.24 1.63
N LEU A 675 21.97 17.30 2.23
CA LEU A 675 21.24 18.53 2.52
C LEU A 675 22.01 19.44 3.48
N GLY A 676 22.69 18.87 4.48
CA GLY A 676 23.56 19.61 5.41
C GLY A 676 24.79 20.20 4.72
N SER A 677 25.34 19.52 3.70
CA SER A 677 26.42 20.08 2.87
C SER A 677 25.95 21.23 1.98
N GLU A 678 24.73 21.16 1.45
CA GLU A 678 24.12 22.23 0.65
C GLU A 678 23.80 23.45 1.50
N THR A 679 23.21 23.24 2.68
CA THR A 679 22.85 24.30 3.64
C THR A 679 24.10 25.09 4.08
N ARG A 680 25.21 24.40 4.38
CA ARG A 680 26.49 25.08 4.71
C ARG A 680 27.01 25.94 3.57
N ARG A 681 26.94 25.46 2.33
CA ARG A 681 27.41 26.18 1.14
C ARG A 681 26.56 27.41 0.78
N ARG A 682 25.31 27.48 1.23
CA ARG A 682 24.44 28.65 1.02
C ARG A 682 24.66 29.74 2.06
N ARG A 683 25.07 29.36 3.28
CA ARG A 683 25.25 30.27 4.42
C ARG A 683 26.67 30.82 4.54
N GLY A 684 27.67 30.10 4.05
CA GLY A 684 29.05 30.58 3.90
C GLY A 684 29.27 31.18 2.53
#